data_AF-A0A9D3MAJ3-F1
#
_entry.id   AF-A0A9D3MAJ3-F1
#
_cell.length_a   1.000
_cell.length_b   1.000
_cell.length_c   1.000
_cell.angle_alpha   90.00
_cell.angle_beta   90.00
_cell.angle_gamma   90.00
#
_symmetry.space_group_name_H-M   'P 1'
#
loop_
_entity.id
_entity.type
_entity.pdbx_description
1 polymer ?
#
loop_
_entity_poly.entity_id
_entity_poly.type
_entity_poly.pdbx_seq_one_letter_code
_entity_poly.pdbx_strand_id
1 'polypeptide(L)'
;MLSVSSLPGSVLLSYPGMHQKSSCPIMHQESSCAMSDPDRVEKGLYQMLQEALREIGLPETQDRTRGGHVPGEYYSELCFCVLGSPLPHLSFLLEAGQVSPGDSLLCLSPSWVTRASTSLVVHKAVTFDLGGRTTLLTFCPPRRVTYLLTCNPWAGQEVTQGVDCPMGGSLELERFWSDRLTARVLLQKAKINCPPTLALLLPPGQNIVGEGRTGVVEVVLLETEGAQRGTDSIRNKLTTFLESEALRQADRVVVRRSRGGSDDSLLHLPRDNREEVWAKVSQTLPLLMPGEAILVEEYCSPLKPGPRVEDHTWEQYSGNPREMDCRPQIPDLSFRVCATVTRSPQNVPLLYKLECKVGPVGTPPSGYHSISQSLETTLSDLGYSDPSMTASLRQLATDTALACLQIVMDTESGMSPGQRGGMCAQSDVIGVDLLITLSGSIISPVVLGLRPSPQLSPHFLEGGMGGWDERGRGMWWDKEGCLGSLLHSPLARSQCYLMKGKTVLVIGAGGYSKKFVWEAANQYGLKILLVDSDPSHFASRLVEHFLPLPDLPDHGRDDQHCVRICEWVESAGLRPDGCLCFWDDCVVLASLICRSLGLRGAPPEAIHIAKEKSRTHLHLLGLQGPPSKRSGPHEGGRLAGTIETVLEMEGESLRAIMDFDRREQVGLKGEAAENHGNSISDDSVPSPGSFCSWVPHLSPPPASYGVPCAHMENAQDLKDAVQQNRVRFPAVMKLEYGAGAVGVKRVGSLEEALTHLEKIAGDLREETDYPGIGLGWGNAMTLMEFVGGTEHDVDVLLFDGRLEGAFVSDNGPTRLPAFTETAARMPTGLAPDKRVQLIHAAYHSCLACGLRDGVFNVELKMTPLGPRLLEINARMGGFYLRDWILQLYGVDILLAAFMVACGLPPRLPSATCLPPQGHYAGIMCVVSQHRQALNTTAHPRRLRQLHQEGVLRLNELEEELISGEYEEPYCNVSVRDDRPDDARQRLLALCQGLGLHCPPRYDLGYFLSQFK
;
A
#
# COMPACT_ATOMS: atom_id res chain seq x y z
N MET A 1 -70.75 -29.95 -10.32
CA MET A 1 -70.62 -29.69 -8.87
C MET A 1 -69.17 -29.30 -8.61
N LEU A 2 -68.74 -28.23 -7.95
CA LEU A 2 -69.28 -27.04 -7.27
C LEU A 2 -68.09 -26.04 -7.27
N SER A 3 -68.25 -24.83 -7.81
CA SER A 3 -68.31 -23.55 -7.09
C SER A 3 -67.01 -23.06 -6.41
N VAL A 4 -66.60 -21.86 -6.86
CA VAL A 4 -65.56 -20.96 -6.35
C VAL A 4 -66.21 -19.93 -5.43
N SER A 5 -65.61 -19.62 -4.28
CA SER A 5 -65.73 -18.30 -3.62
C SER A 5 -64.70 -18.06 -2.48
N SER A 6 -64.18 -16.84 -2.46
CA SER A 6 -63.66 -16.00 -1.35
C SER A 6 -62.25 -16.22 -0.73
N LEU A 7 -61.37 -15.26 -1.05
CA LEU A 7 -60.33 -14.64 -0.19
C LEU A 7 -60.98 -13.84 0.98
N PRO A 8 -60.24 -13.48 2.06
CA PRO A 8 -59.51 -12.19 2.10
C PRO A 8 -58.17 -12.19 2.87
N GLY A 9 -57.33 -11.16 2.64
CA GLY A 9 -56.61 -10.48 3.74
C GLY A 9 -55.07 -10.48 3.75
N SER A 10 -54.51 -9.30 3.48
CA SER A 10 -53.14 -8.80 3.71
C SER A 10 -52.46 -9.19 5.04
N VAL A 11 -51.16 -9.54 4.99
CA VAL A 11 -50.25 -9.57 6.15
C VAL A 11 -49.22 -8.45 6.01
N LEU A 12 -49.48 -7.35 6.74
CA LEU A 12 -48.50 -6.34 7.12
C LEU A 12 -47.55 -6.95 8.16
N LEU A 13 -46.24 -6.97 7.87
CA LEU A 13 -45.21 -7.22 8.88
C LEU A 13 -45.14 -5.99 9.80
N SER A 14 -45.65 -6.17 11.00
CA SER A 14 -45.61 -5.20 12.09
C SER A 14 -44.26 -5.27 12.79
N TYR A 15 -43.56 -4.13 12.85
CA TYR A 15 -42.41 -3.92 13.72
C TYR A 15 -42.85 -3.93 15.19
N PRO A 16 -42.18 -4.65 16.11
CA PRO A 16 -42.48 -4.53 17.52
C PRO A 16 -41.87 -3.24 18.11
N GLY A 17 -42.77 -2.30 18.46
CA GLY A 17 -42.71 -1.48 19.67
C GLY A 17 -41.44 -0.67 19.98
N MET A 18 -41.21 0.44 19.27
CA MET A 18 -40.41 1.56 19.79
C MET A 18 -41.29 2.49 20.64
N HIS A 19 -41.33 2.23 21.95
CA HIS A 19 -41.73 3.23 22.95
C HIS A 19 -40.77 3.16 24.15
N GLN A 20 -39.75 4.03 24.15
CA GLN A 20 -39.58 5.05 25.19
C GLN A 20 -38.30 5.84 24.92
N LYS A 21 -38.43 7.17 25.05
CA LYS A 21 -37.38 8.17 25.05
C LYS A 21 -36.18 7.70 25.89
N SER A 22 -35.06 7.36 25.24
CA SER A 22 -33.74 7.50 25.84
C SER A 22 -33.00 8.56 25.04
N SER A 23 -32.93 9.75 25.62
CA SER A 23 -32.08 10.83 25.13
C SER A 23 -30.63 10.37 25.25
N CYS A 24 -30.00 10.00 24.13
CA CYS A 24 -28.54 10.09 24.02
C CYS A 24 -28.15 11.55 24.31
N PRO A 25 -27.25 11.84 25.25
CA PRO A 25 -26.72 13.19 25.40
C PRO A 25 -25.73 13.43 24.26
N ILE A 26 -26.26 13.90 23.13
CA ILE A 26 -25.45 14.47 22.05
C ILE A 26 -24.89 15.78 22.62
N MET A 27 -23.63 15.76 23.04
CA MET A 27 -22.91 16.97 23.44
C MET A 27 -22.61 17.79 22.18
N HIS A 28 -23.54 18.66 21.79
CA HIS A 28 -23.24 19.82 20.95
C HIS A 28 -23.75 21.10 21.61
N GLN A 29 -22.79 22.02 21.80
CA GLN A 29 -22.95 23.45 22.06
C GLN A 29 -23.84 23.84 23.25
N GLU A 30 -23.32 23.67 24.45
CA GLU A 30 -23.51 24.69 25.48
C GLU A 30 -22.21 25.49 25.65
N SER A 31 -22.37 26.81 25.49
CA SER A 31 -21.45 27.87 25.86
C SER A 31 -20.54 27.55 27.05
N SER A 32 -19.22 27.57 26.82
CA SER A 32 -18.11 27.96 27.71
C SER A 32 -18.13 27.64 29.23
N CYS A 33 -18.92 26.68 29.73
CA CYS A 33 -18.94 26.36 31.16
C CYS A 33 -19.25 24.91 31.54
N ALA A 34 -19.22 23.95 30.61
CA ALA A 34 -19.52 22.54 30.91
C ALA A 34 -18.50 21.53 30.32
N MET A 35 -17.19 21.78 30.45
CA MET A 35 -16.21 20.66 30.44
C MET A 35 -16.19 20.03 31.84
N SER A 36 -17.25 19.28 32.16
CA SER A 36 -17.47 18.67 33.47
C SER A 36 -16.87 17.25 33.50
N ASP A 37 -15.72 17.13 34.16
CA ASP A 37 -15.03 15.88 34.53
C ASP A 37 -14.48 15.01 33.35
N PRO A 38 -13.16 15.05 33.06
CA PRO A 38 -12.51 14.17 32.08
C PRO A 38 -12.80 12.68 32.28
N ASP A 39 -12.98 12.22 33.52
CA ASP A 39 -13.26 10.82 33.82
C ASP A 39 -14.66 10.41 33.34
N ARG A 40 -15.60 11.36 33.35
CA ARG A 40 -16.96 11.15 32.83
C ARG A 40 -16.94 11.04 31.30
N VAL A 41 -16.13 11.87 30.63
CA VAL A 41 -15.95 11.82 29.17
C VAL A 41 -15.29 10.50 28.76
N GLU A 42 -14.22 10.08 29.46
CA GLU A 42 -13.56 8.78 29.24
C GLU A 42 -14.57 7.62 29.28
N LYS A 43 -15.39 7.54 30.32
CA LYS A 43 -16.43 6.50 30.46
C LYS A 43 -17.45 6.54 29.32
N GLY A 44 -17.86 7.74 28.89
CA GLY A 44 -18.78 7.91 27.76
C GLY A 44 -18.18 7.41 26.45
N LEU A 45 -16.91 7.72 26.18
CA LEU A 45 -16.22 7.25 24.97
C LEU A 45 -15.97 5.74 25.00
N TYR A 46 -15.68 5.16 26.17
CA TYR A 46 -15.56 3.71 26.34
C TYR A 46 -16.87 3.00 26.04
N GLN A 47 -17.99 3.52 26.55
CA GLN A 47 -19.33 2.99 26.27
C GLN A 47 -19.69 3.07 24.79
N MET A 48 -19.37 4.20 24.14
CA MET A 48 -19.55 4.40 22.71
C MET A 48 -18.76 3.37 21.88
N LEU A 49 -17.55 3.01 22.31
CA LEU A 49 -16.78 1.93 21.68
C LEU A 49 -17.51 0.59 21.82
N GLN A 50 -18.02 0.24 23.00
CA GLN A 50 -18.72 -1.03 23.20
C GLN A 50 -19.99 -1.14 22.35
N GLU A 51 -20.74 -0.04 22.21
CA GLU A 51 -21.91 0.04 21.35
C GLU A 51 -21.53 -0.16 19.88
N ALA A 52 -20.50 0.55 19.41
CA ALA A 52 -20.02 0.42 18.03
C ALA A 52 -19.56 -1.02 17.71
N LEU A 53 -18.79 -1.66 18.61
CA LEU A 53 -18.35 -3.06 18.44
C LEU A 53 -19.54 -4.02 18.38
N ARG A 54 -20.56 -3.82 19.23
CA ARG A 54 -21.78 -4.64 19.25
C ARG A 54 -22.59 -4.48 17.97
N GLU A 55 -22.75 -3.25 17.48
CA GLU A 55 -23.47 -2.96 16.22
C GLU A 55 -22.86 -3.69 15.03
N ILE A 56 -21.54 -3.91 15.05
CA ILE A 56 -20.82 -4.58 13.96
C ILE A 56 -20.56 -6.06 14.26
N GLY A 57 -21.10 -6.61 15.35
CA GLY A 57 -20.98 -8.03 15.68
C GLY A 57 -19.59 -8.46 16.16
N LEU A 58 -18.77 -7.54 16.67
CA LEU A 58 -17.48 -7.83 17.30
C LEU A 58 -17.63 -8.00 18.83
N PRO A 59 -16.72 -8.76 19.47
CA PRO A 59 -16.75 -8.94 20.93
C PRO A 59 -16.45 -7.64 21.68
N GLU A 60 -17.00 -7.51 22.88
CA GLU A 60 -16.68 -6.39 23.79
C GLU A 60 -15.19 -6.37 24.18
N THR A 61 -14.70 -5.17 24.48
CA THR A 61 -13.30 -4.95 24.85
C THR A 61 -12.93 -5.69 26.14
N GLN A 62 -11.86 -6.47 26.09
CA GLN A 62 -11.34 -7.17 27.27
C GLN A 62 -10.50 -6.21 28.13
N ASP A 63 -10.90 -5.98 29.38
CA ASP A 63 -10.09 -5.21 30.33
C ASP A 63 -9.03 -6.08 31.00
N ARG A 64 -7.75 -5.85 30.69
CA ARG A 64 -6.60 -6.53 31.29
C ARG A 64 -5.79 -5.63 32.22
N THR A 65 -6.27 -4.43 32.55
CA THR A 65 -5.54 -3.49 33.41
C THR A 65 -5.39 -3.98 34.86
N ARG A 66 -6.27 -4.90 35.31
CA ARG A 66 -6.31 -5.42 36.69
C ARG A 66 -5.46 -6.68 36.91
N GLY A 67 -4.92 -7.30 35.84
CA GLY A 67 -4.22 -8.59 35.87
C GLY A 67 -2.72 -8.53 36.15
N GLY A 68 -2.18 -7.36 36.52
CA GLY A 68 -0.75 -7.08 36.52
C GLY A 68 -0.30 -6.45 35.21
N HIS A 69 0.80 -5.70 35.22
CA HIS A 69 1.42 -5.21 33.99
C HIS A 69 1.75 -6.40 33.10
N VAL A 70 1.38 -6.35 31.82
CA VAL A 70 1.93 -7.29 30.84
C VAL A 70 3.44 -7.00 30.80
N PRO A 71 4.33 -7.90 31.27
CA PRO A 71 5.76 -7.66 31.24
C PRO A 71 6.16 -7.62 29.77
N GLY A 72 6.53 -6.44 29.25
CA GLY A 72 7.04 -6.19 27.90
C GLY A 72 6.92 -7.31 26.86
N GLU A 73 5.72 -7.86 26.64
CA GLU A 73 5.47 -8.77 25.52
C GLU A 73 5.74 -7.98 24.24
N TYR A 74 6.26 -8.67 23.21
CA TYR A 74 6.86 -8.17 21.97
C TYR A 74 5.97 -7.20 21.15
N TYR A 75 5.66 -6.02 21.67
CA TYR A 75 5.09 -4.94 20.87
C TYR A 75 6.16 -4.42 19.92
N SER A 76 5.76 -4.12 18.69
CA SER A 76 6.68 -3.49 17.75
C SER A 76 6.94 -2.04 18.15
N GLU A 77 7.99 -1.45 17.57
CA GLU A 77 8.25 -0.01 17.72
C GLU A 77 7.17 0.86 17.04
N LEU A 78 6.35 0.30 16.14
CA LEU A 78 5.25 1.03 15.52
C LEU A 78 4.12 1.25 16.51
N CYS A 79 3.55 2.46 16.52
CA CYS A 79 2.47 2.84 17.41
C CYS A 79 1.59 3.90 16.75
N PHE A 80 0.44 3.47 16.25
CA PHE A 80 -0.62 4.36 15.76
C PHE A 80 -1.49 4.78 16.94
N CYS A 81 -1.47 6.06 17.30
CA CYS A 81 -2.26 6.59 18.40
C CYS A 81 -3.45 7.38 17.86
N VAL A 82 -4.67 6.98 18.22
CA VAL A 82 -5.89 7.78 18.06
C VAL A 82 -6.26 8.37 19.42
N LEU A 83 -6.25 9.70 19.55
CA LEU A 83 -6.67 10.40 20.76
C LEU A 83 -8.05 11.05 20.52
N GLY A 84 -9.09 10.55 21.21
CA GLY A 84 -10.45 11.08 21.08
C GLY A 84 -11.53 10.01 20.97
N SER A 85 -12.59 10.34 20.24
CA SER A 85 -13.72 9.44 19.97
C SER A 85 -13.31 8.23 19.12
N PRO A 86 -13.83 7.02 19.41
CA PRO A 86 -13.58 5.84 18.59
C PRO A 86 -14.17 5.94 17.17
N LEU A 87 -15.30 6.62 16.99
CA LEU A 87 -16.13 6.47 15.79
C LEU A 87 -15.47 6.95 14.48
N PRO A 88 -14.82 8.13 14.42
CA PRO A 88 -14.25 8.62 13.16
C PRO A 88 -13.11 7.74 12.62
N HIS A 89 -12.45 6.97 13.48
CA HIS A 89 -11.26 6.20 13.13
C HIS A 89 -11.41 4.70 13.41
N LEU A 90 -12.62 4.19 13.69
CA LEU A 90 -12.83 2.78 14.00
C LEU A 90 -12.37 1.86 12.85
N SER A 91 -12.68 2.20 11.59
CA SER A 91 -12.20 1.43 10.43
C SER A 91 -10.68 1.46 10.29
N PHE A 92 -10.05 2.62 10.55
CA PHE A 92 -8.59 2.72 10.58
C PHE A 92 -8.00 1.81 11.68
N LEU A 93 -8.57 1.85 12.89
CA LEU A 93 -8.12 1.06 14.03
C LEU A 93 -8.22 -0.45 13.77
N LEU A 94 -9.33 -0.89 13.16
CA LEU A 94 -9.58 -2.28 12.77
C LEU A 94 -8.64 -2.74 11.65
N GLU A 95 -8.47 -1.93 10.59
CA GLU A 95 -7.54 -2.24 9.50
C GLU A 95 -6.10 -2.32 10.02
N ALA A 96 -5.69 -1.36 10.85
CA ALA A 96 -4.37 -1.34 11.49
C ALA A 96 -4.14 -2.56 12.39
N GLY A 97 -5.16 -3.00 13.15
CA GLY A 97 -5.07 -4.20 13.98
C GLY A 97 -4.93 -5.51 13.18
N GLN A 98 -5.37 -5.54 11.93
CA GLN A 98 -5.16 -6.68 11.03
C GLN A 98 -3.74 -6.73 10.46
N VAL A 99 -3.16 -5.57 10.16
CA VAL A 99 -1.82 -5.45 9.56
C VAL A 99 -0.71 -5.48 10.60
N SER A 100 -0.92 -4.81 11.74
CA SER A 100 0.04 -4.71 12.84
C SER A 100 -0.68 -4.93 14.17
N PRO A 101 -0.98 -6.20 14.50
CA PRO A 101 -1.61 -6.61 15.76
C PRO A 101 -1.01 -5.92 16.99
N GLY A 102 -1.85 -5.24 17.77
CA GLY A 102 -1.44 -4.59 19.01
C GLY A 102 -0.77 -3.22 18.86
N ASP A 103 -0.46 -2.76 17.64
CA ASP A 103 0.21 -1.46 17.40
C ASP A 103 -0.76 -0.30 17.17
N SER A 104 -2.05 -0.61 17.01
CA SER A 104 -3.14 0.34 16.88
C SER A 104 -3.76 0.64 18.23
N LEU A 105 -3.58 1.87 18.72
CA LEU A 105 -3.90 2.30 20.08
C LEU A 105 -4.97 3.40 20.08
N LEU A 106 -6.09 3.14 20.74
CA LEU A 106 -7.12 4.14 21.03
C LEU A 106 -6.97 4.68 22.46
N CYS A 107 -6.64 5.96 22.56
CA CYS A 107 -6.55 6.71 23.81
C CYS A 107 -7.84 7.50 24.04
N LEU A 108 -8.62 7.10 25.04
CA LEU A 108 -9.92 7.72 25.34
C LEU A 108 -9.78 8.98 26.22
N SER A 109 -8.63 9.18 26.84
CA SER A 109 -8.36 10.30 27.74
C SER A 109 -6.95 10.88 27.51
N PRO A 110 -6.78 12.21 27.57
CA PRO A 110 -5.46 12.84 27.50
C PRO A 110 -4.54 12.42 28.66
N SER A 111 -5.08 11.97 29.79
CA SER A 111 -4.27 11.50 30.93
C SER A 111 -3.52 10.19 30.64
N TRP A 112 -3.89 9.48 29.56
CA TRP A 112 -3.25 8.24 29.15
C TRP A 112 -1.98 8.48 28.31
N VAL A 113 -1.73 9.73 27.90
CA VAL A 113 -0.58 10.12 27.09
C VAL A 113 0.24 11.19 27.79
N THR A 114 1.56 11.18 27.57
CA THR A 114 2.44 12.24 28.06
C THR A 114 3.42 12.63 26.98
N ARG A 115 3.78 13.92 26.93
CA ARG A 115 4.80 14.43 26.02
C ARG A 115 6.16 14.49 26.72
N ALA A 116 7.12 13.72 26.24
CA ALA A 116 8.51 13.73 26.67
C ALA A 116 9.35 14.55 25.67
N SER A 117 9.63 15.82 26.01
CA SER A 117 10.20 16.81 25.08
C SER A 117 9.28 17.04 23.86
N THR A 118 9.63 16.52 22.68
CA THR A 118 8.80 16.56 21.46
C THR A 118 8.11 15.23 21.17
N SER A 119 8.54 14.14 21.80
CA SER A 119 7.98 12.81 21.53
C SER A 119 6.79 12.52 22.43
N LEU A 120 5.73 11.96 21.85
CA LEU A 120 4.53 11.56 22.57
C LEU A 120 4.65 10.09 22.99
N VAL A 121 4.28 9.75 24.23
CA VAL A 121 4.25 8.37 24.72
C VAL A 121 2.89 8.02 25.33
N VAL A 122 2.49 6.76 25.18
CA VAL A 122 1.21 6.19 25.61
C VAL A 122 1.43 5.25 26.80
N HIS A 123 0.70 5.48 27.88
CA HIS A 123 0.74 4.68 29.11
C HIS A 123 -0.43 3.71 29.22
N LYS A 124 -1.57 4.03 28.60
CA LYS A 124 -2.79 3.22 28.64
C LYS A 124 -3.52 3.39 27.30
N ALA A 125 -4.07 2.32 26.75
CA ALA A 125 -4.89 2.39 25.54
C ALA A 125 -5.75 1.13 25.37
N VAL A 126 -6.77 1.24 24.53
CA VAL A 126 -7.41 0.06 23.92
C VAL A 126 -6.60 -0.32 22.69
N THR A 127 -6.06 -1.54 22.66
CA THR A 127 -5.37 -2.11 21.50
C THR A 127 -6.34 -2.81 20.57
N PHE A 128 -6.01 -2.84 19.27
CA PHE A 128 -6.73 -3.57 18.24
C PHE A 128 -5.84 -4.69 17.66
N ASP A 129 -6.43 -5.85 17.44
CA ASP A 129 -5.75 -7.09 17.04
C ASP A 129 -6.57 -7.83 15.96
N LEU A 130 -6.03 -8.93 15.43
CA LEU A 130 -6.63 -9.82 14.43
C LEU A 130 -8.07 -10.18 14.80
N GLY A 131 -8.93 -10.12 13.77
CA GLY A 131 -10.36 -10.39 13.91
C GLY A 131 -11.12 -9.30 14.67
N GLY A 132 -10.56 -8.10 14.82
CA GLY A 132 -11.20 -6.97 15.49
C GLY A 132 -11.28 -7.11 17.01
N ARG A 133 -10.44 -7.97 17.60
CA ARG A 133 -10.35 -8.12 19.05
C ARG A 133 -9.79 -6.84 19.66
N THR A 134 -10.39 -6.40 20.77
CA THR A 134 -9.95 -5.20 21.48
C THR A 134 -9.59 -5.52 22.92
N THR A 135 -8.47 -4.95 23.40
CA THR A 135 -7.99 -5.17 24.78
C THR A 135 -7.58 -3.84 25.42
N LEU A 136 -8.10 -3.52 26.60
CA LEU A 136 -7.65 -2.37 27.39
C LEU A 136 -6.40 -2.74 28.18
N LEU A 137 -5.30 -2.03 27.93
CA LEU A 137 -3.96 -2.32 28.45
C LEU A 137 -3.30 -1.09 29.08
N THR A 138 -2.36 -1.34 29.99
CA THR A 138 -1.44 -0.35 30.57
C THR A 138 -0.01 -0.78 30.30
N PHE A 139 0.80 0.11 29.75
CA PHE A 139 2.15 -0.16 29.24
C PHE A 139 3.22 0.22 30.25
N CYS A 140 4.18 -0.67 30.48
CA CYS A 140 5.39 -0.41 31.25
C CYS A 140 6.57 -1.17 30.60
N PRO A 141 7.52 -0.48 29.92
CA PRO A 141 7.58 0.97 29.73
C PRO A 141 6.47 1.52 28.80
N PRO A 142 6.19 2.84 28.83
CA PRO A 142 5.25 3.48 27.91
C PRO A 142 5.69 3.38 26.45
N ARG A 143 4.73 3.33 25.52
CA ARG A 143 5.02 3.19 24.08
C ARG A 143 5.17 4.54 23.40
N ARG A 144 6.19 4.72 22.57
CA ARG A 144 6.40 5.94 21.78
C ARG A 144 5.46 5.96 20.58
N VAL A 145 4.72 7.07 20.39
CA VAL A 145 3.84 7.26 19.25
C VAL A 145 4.65 7.53 17.99
N THR A 146 4.39 6.78 16.93
CA THR A 146 5.04 6.94 15.62
C THR A 146 4.10 7.56 14.58
N TYR A 147 2.78 7.57 14.85
CA TYR A 147 1.78 8.26 14.05
C TYR A 147 0.59 8.65 14.91
N LEU A 148 0.08 9.88 14.76
CA LEU A 148 -0.97 10.45 15.60
C LEU A 148 -2.20 10.88 14.78
N LEU A 149 -3.36 10.47 15.25
CA LEU A 149 -4.67 10.98 14.85
C LEU A 149 -5.34 11.59 16.08
N THR A 150 -5.92 12.77 15.90
CA THR A 150 -6.66 13.45 16.96
C THR A 150 -8.08 13.73 16.48
N CYS A 151 -9.04 13.61 17.39
CA CYS A 151 -10.42 13.95 17.09
C CYS A 151 -11.14 14.46 18.35
N ASN A 152 -12.32 15.04 18.16
CA ASN A 152 -13.12 15.55 19.26
C ASN A 152 -13.43 14.45 20.30
N PRO A 153 -13.48 14.78 21.60
CA PRO A 153 -13.37 16.12 22.18
C PRO A 153 -11.92 16.57 22.47
N TRP A 154 -10.91 15.78 22.10
CA TRP A 154 -9.50 16.01 22.49
C TRP A 154 -8.60 16.57 21.38
N ALA A 155 -9.17 16.94 20.23
CA ALA A 155 -8.43 17.44 19.07
C ALA A 155 -7.50 18.65 19.36
N GLY A 156 -7.86 19.49 20.34
CA GLY A 156 -7.13 20.71 20.70
C GLY A 156 -6.30 20.64 21.98
N GLN A 157 -5.96 19.45 22.47
CA GLN A 157 -5.20 19.31 23.71
C GLN A 157 -3.75 19.79 23.56
N GLU A 158 -3.20 20.44 24.58
CA GLU A 158 -1.82 20.95 24.55
C GLU A 158 -0.78 19.83 24.33
N VAL A 159 -1.08 18.62 24.79
CA VAL A 159 -0.19 17.45 24.67
C VAL A 159 0.10 17.07 23.21
N THR A 160 -0.77 17.46 22.28
CA THR A 160 -0.63 17.16 20.83
C THR A 160 0.07 18.28 20.07
N GLN A 161 0.43 19.40 20.72
CA GLN A 161 1.11 20.52 20.06
C GLN A 161 2.62 20.32 20.03
N GLY A 162 3.24 20.63 18.88
CA GLY A 162 4.70 20.57 18.70
C GLY A 162 5.28 19.16 18.80
N VAL A 163 4.47 18.14 18.54
CA VAL A 163 4.93 16.75 18.47
C VAL A 163 5.75 16.51 17.21
N ASP A 164 6.74 15.64 17.31
CA ASP A 164 7.64 15.30 16.19
C ASP A 164 7.12 14.15 15.32
N CYS A 165 6.18 13.35 15.81
CA CYS A 165 5.60 12.25 15.07
C CYS A 165 4.68 12.75 13.93
N PRO A 166 4.65 12.06 12.78
CA PRO A 166 3.63 12.25 11.75
C PRO A 166 2.21 12.34 12.29
N MET A 167 1.43 13.30 11.80
CA MET A 167 0.00 13.45 12.12
C MET A 167 -0.86 13.36 10.86
N GLY A 168 -1.95 12.59 10.95
CA GLY A 168 -2.95 12.39 9.89
C GLY A 168 -4.09 13.40 9.89
N GLY A 169 -3.84 14.58 10.44
CA GLY A 169 -4.79 15.66 10.65
C GLY A 169 -4.32 16.55 11.79
N SER A 170 -5.07 17.61 12.05
CA SER A 170 -4.89 18.49 13.21
C SER A 170 -6.18 19.28 13.43
N LEU A 171 -6.31 19.92 14.60
CA LEU A 171 -7.45 20.80 14.84
C LEU A 171 -7.48 21.99 13.86
N GLU A 172 -6.32 22.53 13.51
CA GLU A 172 -6.18 23.63 12.57
C GLU A 172 -6.67 23.23 11.18
N LEU A 173 -6.24 22.06 10.68
CA LEU A 173 -6.69 21.50 9.41
C LEU A 173 -8.16 21.11 9.44
N GLU A 174 -8.64 20.53 10.55
CA GLU A 174 -10.05 20.18 10.72
C GLU A 174 -10.92 21.44 10.66
N ARG A 175 -10.54 22.51 11.37
CA ARG A 175 -11.24 23.81 11.32
C ARG A 175 -11.19 24.46 9.95
N PHE A 176 -10.04 24.34 9.28
CA PHE A 176 -9.83 24.92 7.96
C PHE A 176 -10.72 24.27 6.89
N TRP A 177 -10.66 22.94 6.80
CA TRP A 177 -11.37 22.18 5.77
C TRP A 177 -12.84 21.93 6.08
N SER A 178 -13.25 22.01 7.36
CA SER A 178 -14.67 21.98 7.74
C SER A 178 -15.37 23.32 7.49
N ASP A 179 -14.64 24.40 7.23
CA ASP A 179 -15.23 25.68 6.82
C ASP A 179 -15.71 25.59 5.37
N ARG A 180 -17.03 25.45 5.21
CA ARG A 180 -17.66 25.25 3.91
C ARG A 180 -17.38 26.41 2.96
N LEU A 181 -17.31 27.65 3.44
CA LEU A 181 -17.02 28.79 2.58
C LEU A 181 -15.62 28.68 1.98
N THR A 182 -14.62 28.40 2.83
CA THR A 182 -13.23 28.22 2.42
C THR A 182 -13.11 27.09 1.39
N ALA A 183 -13.70 25.92 1.68
CA ALA A 183 -13.71 24.79 0.76
C ALA A 183 -14.36 25.14 -0.59
N ARG A 184 -15.53 25.80 -0.58
CA ARG A 184 -16.25 26.22 -1.80
C ARG A 184 -15.39 27.12 -2.70
N VAL A 185 -14.76 28.14 -2.12
CA VAL A 185 -13.92 29.09 -2.87
C VAL A 185 -12.71 28.38 -3.49
N LEU A 186 -12.03 27.51 -2.73
CA LEU A 186 -10.88 26.75 -3.24
C LEU A 186 -11.26 25.76 -4.34
N LEU A 187 -12.34 25.00 -4.15
CA LEU A 187 -12.88 24.08 -5.15
C LEU A 187 -13.28 24.82 -6.44
N GLN A 188 -13.92 25.98 -6.33
CA GLN A 188 -14.31 26.78 -7.49
C GLN A 188 -13.12 27.39 -8.24
N LYS A 189 -12.04 27.80 -7.54
CA LYS A 189 -10.79 28.21 -8.19
C LYS A 189 -10.20 27.09 -9.04
N ALA A 190 -10.34 25.85 -8.59
CA ALA A 190 -9.95 24.64 -9.31
C ALA A 190 -11.01 24.12 -10.31
N LYS A 191 -12.09 24.88 -10.55
CA LYS A 191 -13.19 24.52 -11.46
C LYS A 191 -13.95 23.23 -11.06
N ILE A 192 -13.95 22.88 -9.78
CA ILE A 192 -14.77 21.79 -9.25
C ILE A 192 -16.18 22.30 -8.94
N ASN A 193 -17.18 21.65 -9.50
CA ASN A 193 -18.58 22.01 -9.36
C ASN A 193 -19.02 21.99 -7.89
N CYS A 194 -19.58 23.11 -7.46
CA CYS A 194 -20.18 23.32 -6.14
C CYS A 194 -21.57 23.95 -6.33
N PRO A 195 -22.46 23.87 -5.34
CA PRO A 195 -23.71 24.62 -5.37
C PRO A 195 -23.43 26.13 -5.56
N PRO A 196 -24.16 26.82 -6.44
CA PRO A 196 -24.25 28.28 -6.43
C PRO A 196 -24.49 28.78 -5.01
N THR A 197 -23.64 29.69 -4.56
CA THR A 197 -23.58 30.10 -3.14
C THR A 197 -23.47 31.61 -3.03
N LEU A 198 -24.38 32.23 -2.28
CA LEU A 198 -24.19 33.56 -1.72
C LEU A 198 -23.72 33.42 -0.27
N ALA A 199 -22.53 33.94 0.03
CA ALA A 199 -21.93 33.89 1.35
C ALA A 199 -21.86 35.30 1.96
N LEU A 200 -22.51 35.49 3.10
CA LEU A 200 -22.46 36.74 3.86
C LEU A 200 -21.48 36.54 5.02
N LEU A 201 -20.26 37.06 4.87
CA LEU A 201 -19.12 36.84 5.76
C LEU A 201 -18.97 37.97 6.78
N LEU A 202 -18.86 37.63 8.07
CA LEU A 202 -18.57 38.58 9.13
C LEU A 202 -17.05 38.76 9.29
N PRO A 203 -16.44 39.91 8.97
CA PRO A 203 -15.01 40.14 9.17
C PRO A 203 -14.62 40.36 10.65
N PRO A 204 -13.33 40.19 11.02
CA PRO A 204 -12.24 39.68 10.19
C PRO A 204 -12.32 38.15 9.98
N GLY A 205 -12.23 37.71 8.72
CA GLY A 205 -12.12 36.31 8.36
C GLY A 205 -10.67 35.84 8.22
N GLN A 206 -10.43 34.53 8.18
CA GLN A 206 -9.13 34.00 7.76
C GLN A 206 -8.78 34.56 6.36
N ASN A 207 -7.55 35.03 6.18
CA ASN A 207 -7.05 35.82 5.03
C ASN A 207 -7.22 35.21 3.61
N ILE A 208 -7.89 34.07 3.45
CA ILE A 208 -7.99 33.35 2.16
C ILE A 208 -9.22 33.76 1.35
N VAL A 209 -10.31 34.16 2.01
CA VAL A 209 -11.58 34.49 1.35
C VAL A 209 -11.81 36.01 1.39
N GLY A 210 -11.66 36.65 0.22
CA GLY A 210 -11.95 38.07 0.03
C GLY A 210 -13.35 38.32 -0.54
N GLU A 211 -13.81 39.57 -0.48
CA GLU A 211 -15.05 39.99 -1.15
C GLU A 211 -14.97 39.76 -2.66
N GLY A 212 -16.07 39.35 -3.27
CA GLY A 212 -16.19 39.21 -4.72
C GLY A 212 -16.66 37.83 -5.15
N ARG A 213 -16.62 37.59 -6.46
CA ARG A 213 -17.16 36.39 -7.09
C ARG A 213 -16.07 35.46 -7.57
N THR A 214 -16.13 34.20 -7.15
CA THR A 214 -15.28 33.10 -7.62
C THR A 214 -16.16 32.01 -8.19
N GLY A 215 -16.29 31.96 -9.53
CA GLY A 215 -17.20 31.03 -10.20
C GLY A 215 -18.65 31.26 -9.78
N VAL A 216 -19.28 30.23 -9.22
CA VAL A 216 -20.67 30.27 -8.71
C VAL A 216 -20.79 30.70 -7.24
N VAL A 217 -19.67 31.06 -6.59
CA VAL A 217 -19.64 31.52 -5.20
C VAL A 217 -19.44 33.03 -5.17
N GLU A 218 -20.38 33.76 -4.57
CA GLU A 218 -20.29 35.20 -4.32
C GLU A 218 -20.13 35.46 -2.83
N VAL A 219 -19.07 36.17 -2.45
CA VAL A 219 -18.78 36.54 -1.07
C VAL A 219 -19.06 38.02 -0.86
N VAL A 220 -19.84 38.32 0.16
CA VAL A 220 -20.23 39.66 0.60
C VAL A 220 -19.75 39.88 2.01
N LEU A 221 -19.00 40.95 2.25
CA LEU A 221 -18.58 41.32 3.60
C LEU A 221 -19.69 42.07 4.32
N LEU A 222 -19.95 41.69 5.57
CA LEU A 222 -20.88 42.39 6.45
C LEU A 222 -20.20 43.63 7.04
N GLU A 223 -20.81 44.81 6.86
CA GLU A 223 -20.33 46.05 7.49
C GLU A 223 -20.63 46.02 9.00
N THR A 224 -19.63 46.30 9.83
CA THR A 224 -19.78 46.36 11.30
C THR A 224 -20.38 47.68 11.82
N GLU A 225 -20.48 48.71 10.99
CA GLU A 225 -21.00 50.03 11.37
C GLU A 225 -22.08 50.53 10.39
N GLY A 226 -23.33 50.68 10.87
CA GLY A 226 -24.46 51.20 10.08
C GLY A 226 -25.64 50.22 9.91
N ALA A 227 -26.30 49.84 11.00
CA ALA A 227 -27.26 48.73 11.06
C ALA A 227 -28.43 48.76 10.05
N GLN A 228 -28.87 49.94 9.56
CA GLN A 228 -29.99 50.03 8.60
C GLN A 228 -29.55 50.02 7.13
N ARG A 229 -28.47 50.73 6.76
CA ARG A 229 -27.97 50.75 5.37
C ARG A 229 -27.35 49.41 4.94
N GLY A 230 -26.65 48.73 5.85
CA GLY A 230 -26.08 47.41 5.58
C GLY A 230 -27.17 46.34 5.34
N THR A 231 -28.25 46.40 6.10
CA THR A 231 -29.36 45.42 6.04
C THR A 231 -30.10 45.46 4.69
N ASP A 232 -30.40 46.65 4.16
CA ASP A 232 -31.06 46.80 2.85
C ASP A 232 -30.14 46.35 1.70
N SER A 233 -28.83 46.60 1.80
CA SER A 233 -27.84 46.14 0.83
C SER A 233 -27.77 44.61 0.78
N ILE A 234 -27.72 43.94 1.94
CA ILE A 234 -27.70 42.47 2.05
C ILE A 234 -29.01 41.89 1.49
N ARG A 235 -30.16 42.49 1.83
CA ARG A 235 -31.47 42.06 1.32
C ARG A 235 -31.56 42.17 -0.19
N ASN A 236 -31.02 43.25 -0.76
CA ASN A 236 -30.95 43.42 -2.21
C ASN A 236 -30.06 42.35 -2.86
N LYS A 237 -28.85 42.11 -2.33
CA LYS A 237 -27.96 41.05 -2.84
C LYS A 237 -28.60 39.66 -2.74
N LEU A 238 -29.28 39.35 -1.64
CA LEU A 238 -30.05 38.10 -1.50
C LEU A 238 -31.13 37.99 -2.57
N THR A 239 -31.89 39.06 -2.81
CA THR A 239 -32.94 39.09 -3.84
C THR A 239 -32.35 38.87 -5.23
N THR A 240 -31.27 39.57 -5.56
CA THR A 240 -30.54 39.40 -6.83
C THR A 240 -30.02 37.97 -7.01
N PHE A 241 -29.53 37.34 -5.95
CA PHE A 241 -29.09 35.95 -5.99
C PHE A 241 -30.25 34.98 -6.23
N LEU A 242 -31.37 35.14 -5.53
CA LEU A 242 -32.57 34.31 -5.70
C LEU A 242 -33.19 34.42 -7.11
N GLU A 243 -33.04 35.58 -7.74
CA GLU A 243 -33.48 35.85 -9.13
C GLU A 243 -32.44 35.50 -10.19
N SER A 244 -31.25 35.07 -9.79
CA SER A 244 -30.16 34.80 -10.72
C SER A 244 -30.45 33.60 -11.62
N GLU A 245 -29.85 33.59 -12.82
CA GLU A 245 -29.97 32.48 -13.76
C GLU A 245 -29.52 31.14 -13.15
N ALA A 246 -28.55 31.20 -12.22
CA ALA A 246 -28.03 30.03 -11.52
C ALA A 246 -29.08 29.31 -10.66
N LEU A 247 -30.12 30.01 -10.19
CA LEU A 247 -31.20 29.45 -9.38
C LEU A 247 -32.51 29.28 -10.17
N ARG A 248 -32.49 29.47 -11.49
CA ARG A 248 -33.71 29.48 -12.32
C ARG A 248 -34.44 28.13 -12.33
N GLN A 249 -33.70 27.03 -12.18
CA GLN A 249 -34.23 25.67 -12.17
C GLN A 249 -34.43 25.11 -10.74
N ALA A 250 -34.13 25.90 -9.70
CA ALA A 250 -34.20 25.46 -8.32
C ALA A 250 -35.50 25.92 -7.64
N ASP A 251 -36.30 24.99 -7.14
CA ASP A 251 -37.52 25.31 -6.39
C ASP A 251 -37.24 25.69 -4.93
N ARG A 252 -36.04 25.35 -4.42
CA ARG A 252 -35.64 25.51 -3.02
C ARG A 252 -34.22 26.06 -2.90
N VAL A 253 -33.93 26.64 -1.75
CA VAL A 253 -32.59 27.05 -1.32
C VAL A 253 -32.23 26.42 0.02
N VAL A 254 -30.93 26.28 0.26
CA VAL A 254 -30.39 25.79 1.52
C VAL A 254 -29.73 26.94 2.26
N VAL A 255 -30.18 27.21 3.48
CA VAL A 255 -29.58 28.21 4.37
C VAL A 255 -28.84 27.51 5.50
N ARG A 256 -27.55 27.83 5.69
CA ARG A 256 -26.70 27.24 6.75
C ARG A 256 -25.54 28.15 7.14
N ARG A 257 -24.85 27.85 8.24
CA ARG A 257 -23.58 28.51 8.62
C ARG A 257 -22.40 27.85 7.90
N SER A 258 -21.33 28.62 7.67
CA SER A 258 -20.09 28.11 7.05
C SER A 258 -19.34 27.16 7.97
N ARG A 259 -19.35 27.45 9.28
CA ARG A 259 -18.81 26.62 10.36
C ARG A 259 -19.97 26.07 11.20
N GLY A 260 -20.18 24.76 11.14
CA GLY A 260 -21.29 24.07 11.82
C GLY A 260 -21.22 22.57 11.61
N GLY A 261 -21.58 21.80 12.65
CA GLY A 261 -21.65 20.34 12.63
C GLY A 261 -22.71 19.81 11.65
N SER A 262 -22.78 18.48 11.47
CA SER A 262 -23.76 17.83 10.58
C SER A 262 -25.22 18.09 10.96
N ASP A 263 -25.47 18.52 12.20
CA ASP A 263 -26.81 18.81 12.77
C ASP A 263 -27.11 20.32 12.89
N ASP A 264 -26.22 21.19 12.43
CA ASP A 264 -26.48 22.64 12.45
C ASP A 264 -27.58 22.96 11.42
N SER A 265 -28.70 23.52 11.90
CA SER A 265 -30.03 23.56 11.26
C SER A 265 -29.99 23.76 9.74
N LEU A 266 -29.89 22.66 8.99
CA LEU A 266 -29.97 22.65 7.53
C LEU A 266 -31.41 22.94 7.14
N LEU A 267 -31.67 24.14 6.62
CA LEU A 267 -33.04 24.56 6.31
C LEU A 267 -33.25 24.61 4.81
N HIS A 268 -34.22 23.82 4.34
CA HIS A 268 -34.67 23.78 2.96
C HIS A 268 -35.89 24.69 2.80
N LEU A 269 -35.66 25.89 2.30
CA LEU A 269 -36.70 26.92 2.16
C LEU A 269 -37.15 27.03 0.70
N PRO A 270 -38.45 27.29 0.42
CA PRO A 270 -38.91 27.59 -0.93
C PRO A 270 -38.20 28.83 -1.48
N ARG A 271 -37.60 28.73 -2.67
CA ARG A 271 -36.86 29.85 -3.28
C ARG A 271 -37.77 31.07 -3.50
N ASP A 272 -39.02 30.82 -3.87
CA ASP A 272 -39.99 31.87 -4.18
C ASP A 272 -40.52 32.60 -2.92
N ASN A 273 -40.36 32.03 -1.73
CA ASN A 273 -40.73 32.66 -0.46
C ASN A 273 -39.59 33.52 0.12
N ARG A 274 -39.30 34.63 -0.56
CA ARG A 274 -38.16 35.52 -0.26
C ARG A 274 -38.18 36.05 1.17
N GLU A 275 -39.37 36.36 1.69
CA GLU A 275 -39.52 36.87 3.07
C GLU A 275 -39.13 35.81 4.10
N GLU A 276 -39.45 34.54 3.86
CA GLU A 276 -39.05 33.43 4.74
C GLU A 276 -37.53 33.20 4.70
N VAL A 277 -36.92 33.21 3.52
CA VAL A 277 -35.46 33.12 3.37
C VAL A 277 -34.78 34.27 4.10
N TRP A 278 -35.25 35.50 3.88
CA TRP A 278 -34.72 36.70 4.52
C TRP A 278 -34.89 36.67 6.05
N ALA A 279 -36.07 36.25 6.55
CA ALA A 279 -36.33 36.14 7.98
C ALA A 279 -35.33 35.20 8.65
N LYS A 280 -35.01 34.07 8.00
CA LYS A 280 -34.04 33.11 8.53
C LYS A 280 -32.60 33.64 8.47
N VAL A 281 -32.21 34.29 7.38
CA VAL A 281 -30.91 34.95 7.27
C VAL A 281 -30.76 35.99 8.38
N SER A 282 -31.75 36.88 8.54
CA SER A 282 -31.77 37.93 9.54
C SER A 282 -31.71 37.43 10.98
N GLN A 283 -32.37 36.30 11.27
CA GLN A 283 -32.31 35.66 12.60
C GLN A 283 -30.92 35.11 12.91
N THR A 284 -30.18 34.69 11.88
CA THR A 284 -28.90 34.00 12.03
C THR A 284 -27.71 34.96 12.03
N LEU A 285 -27.80 36.09 11.32
CA LEU A 285 -26.72 37.09 11.25
C LEU A 285 -26.16 37.52 12.62
N PRO A 286 -26.97 37.80 13.66
CA PRO A 286 -26.45 38.18 14.99
C PRO A 286 -25.74 37.06 15.74
N LEU A 287 -25.89 35.80 15.29
CA LEU A 287 -25.29 34.62 15.92
C LEU A 287 -23.92 34.27 15.31
N LEU A 288 -23.49 34.98 14.26
CA LEU A 288 -22.21 34.74 13.60
C LEU A 288 -21.06 35.24 14.47
N MET A 289 -20.01 34.42 14.57
CA MET A 289 -18.74 34.82 15.14
C MET A 289 -17.84 35.45 14.06
N PRO A 290 -16.86 36.31 14.42
CA PRO A 290 -15.89 36.82 13.45
C PRO A 290 -15.23 35.70 12.64
N GLY A 291 -15.29 35.85 11.32
CA GLY A 291 -14.80 34.89 10.33
C GLY A 291 -15.78 33.78 9.94
N GLU A 292 -16.99 33.78 10.48
CA GLU A 292 -18.08 32.92 10.01
C GLU A 292 -18.92 33.61 8.94
N ALA A 293 -19.51 32.80 8.07
CA ALA A 293 -20.48 33.27 7.10
C ALA A 293 -21.80 32.51 7.22
N ILE A 294 -22.88 33.17 6.82
CA ILE A 294 -24.11 32.48 6.45
C ILE A 294 -24.07 32.22 4.94
N LEU A 295 -24.38 30.98 4.57
CA LEU A 295 -24.41 30.49 3.20
C LEU A 295 -25.86 30.31 2.78
N VAL A 296 -26.24 30.95 1.68
CA VAL A 296 -27.49 30.69 0.95
C VAL A 296 -27.09 29.99 -0.35
N GLU A 297 -27.40 28.71 -0.44
CA GLU A 297 -26.98 27.83 -1.52
C GLU A 297 -28.18 27.36 -2.36
N GLU A 298 -27.95 27.05 -3.63
CA GLU A 298 -28.90 26.30 -4.45
C GLU A 298 -29.20 24.93 -3.82
N TYR A 299 -30.47 24.52 -3.80
CA TYR A 299 -30.80 23.12 -3.55
C TYR A 299 -30.56 22.30 -4.83
N CYS A 300 -29.42 21.62 -4.88
CA CYS A 300 -29.11 20.70 -5.97
C CYS A 300 -29.99 19.44 -5.88
N SER A 301 -30.87 19.23 -6.85
CA SER A 301 -31.68 18.01 -6.90
C SER A 301 -30.82 16.80 -7.29
N PRO A 302 -30.86 15.70 -6.54
CA PRO A 302 -30.19 14.47 -6.95
C PRO A 302 -30.77 13.97 -8.28
N LEU A 303 -29.96 13.20 -9.01
CA LEU A 303 -30.36 12.52 -10.24
C LEU A 303 -31.65 11.73 -9.99
N LYS A 304 -32.71 12.10 -10.72
CA LYS A 304 -34.02 11.45 -10.67
C LYS A 304 -34.21 10.58 -11.91
N PRO A 305 -34.95 9.46 -11.82
CA PRO A 305 -35.30 8.66 -12.98
C PRO A 305 -35.94 9.52 -14.07
N GLY A 306 -35.47 9.37 -15.31
CA GLY A 306 -36.14 9.95 -16.47
C GLY A 306 -37.53 9.32 -16.68
N PRO A 307 -38.44 9.97 -17.42
CA PRO A 307 -39.63 9.29 -17.93
C PRO A 307 -39.17 8.07 -18.74
N ARG A 308 -39.70 6.89 -18.39
CA ARG A 308 -39.30 5.58 -18.92
C ARG A 308 -39.01 5.64 -20.41
N VAL A 309 -37.79 5.26 -20.83
CA VAL A 309 -37.64 4.58 -22.11
C VAL A 309 -38.41 3.27 -21.95
N GLU A 310 -39.35 3.00 -22.84
CA GLU A 310 -40.19 1.80 -22.80
C GLU A 310 -39.33 0.56 -23.00
N ASP A 311 -38.72 0.04 -21.93
CA ASP A 311 -38.18 -1.32 -21.93
C ASP A 311 -39.38 -2.28 -21.96
N HIS A 312 -39.76 -2.68 -23.16
CA HIS A 312 -40.70 -3.75 -23.39
C HIS A 312 -40.14 -5.05 -22.79
N THR A 313 -40.79 -5.60 -21.77
CA THR A 313 -40.50 -6.95 -21.25
C THR A 313 -41.80 -7.73 -21.00
N TRP A 314 -41.77 -8.99 -21.47
CA TRP A 314 -42.71 -10.14 -21.47
C TRP A 314 -44.26 -9.97 -21.44
N GLU A 315 -44.84 -8.96 -20.79
CA GLU A 315 -46.31 -8.80 -20.65
C GLU A 315 -47.01 -8.31 -21.93
N GLN A 316 -46.26 -7.88 -22.94
CA GLN A 316 -46.81 -7.61 -24.27
C GLN A 316 -47.22 -8.91 -25.02
N TYR A 317 -46.94 -10.09 -24.45
CA TYR A 317 -47.27 -11.41 -25.02
C TYR A 317 -48.39 -12.18 -24.31
N SER A 318 -48.87 -11.76 -23.14
CA SER A 318 -49.94 -12.49 -22.42
C SER A 318 -51.12 -11.59 -22.08
N GLY A 319 -52.12 -11.58 -22.97
CA GLY A 319 -53.35 -10.82 -22.78
C GLY A 319 -54.17 -11.30 -21.57
N ASN A 320 -54.30 -10.46 -20.54
CA ASN A 320 -55.48 -10.46 -19.68
C ASN A 320 -55.65 -9.09 -18.97
N PRO A 321 -56.76 -8.34 -19.18
CA PRO A 321 -56.91 -6.96 -18.67
C PRO A 321 -57.24 -6.83 -17.18
N ARG A 322 -56.98 -7.84 -16.34
CA ARG A 322 -57.52 -7.90 -14.96
C ARG A 322 -56.50 -7.93 -13.81
N GLU A 323 -55.22 -7.77 -14.09
CA GLU A 323 -54.16 -7.62 -13.07
C GLU A 323 -53.37 -6.32 -13.27
N MET A 324 -54.07 -5.19 -13.38
CA MET A 324 -53.50 -3.91 -13.83
C MET A 324 -52.92 -3.01 -12.72
N ASP A 325 -52.88 -3.46 -11.46
CA ASP A 325 -52.60 -2.61 -10.29
C ASP A 325 -51.36 -3.00 -9.46
N CYS A 326 -50.45 -3.82 -9.99
CA CYS A 326 -49.24 -4.24 -9.28
C CYS A 326 -47.95 -3.95 -10.06
N ARG A 327 -47.77 -2.72 -10.55
CA ARG A 327 -46.39 -2.25 -10.84
C ARG A 327 -45.70 -2.02 -9.49
N PRO A 328 -44.50 -2.58 -9.24
CA PRO A 328 -43.70 -2.12 -8.11
C PRO A 328 -43.45 -0.63 -8.31
N GLN A 329 -44.01 0.20 -7.42
CA GLN A 329 -43.69 1.62 -7.39
C GLN A 329 -42.21 1.71 -7.06
N ILE A 330 -41.41 2.26 -7.98
CA ILE A 330 -40.02 2.62 -7.68
C ILE A 330 -40.10 3.61 -6.52
N PRO A 331 -39.51 3.31 -5.35
CA PRO A 331 -39.60 4.20 -4.20
C PRO A 331 -38.98 5.56 -4.55
N ASP A 332 -39.66 6.64 -4.14
CA ASP A 332 -39.17 8.00 -4.34
C ASP A 332 -38.02 8.25 -3.36
N LEU A 333 -36.80 7.93 -3.80
CA LEU A 333 -35.58 7.96 -3.02
C LEU A 333 -34.67 9.14 -3.41
N SER A 334 -33.99 9.68 -2.40
CA SER A 334 -32.90 10.64 -2.54
C SER A 334 -31.61 9.98 -2.08
N PHE A 335 -30.49 10.28 -2.75
CA PHE A 335 -29.21 9.74 -2.37
C PHE A 335 -28.09 10.79 -2.39
N ARG A 336 -27.07 10.53 -1.57
CA ARG A 336 -25.79 11.25 -1.57
C ARG A 336 -24.67 10.25 -1.76
N VAL A 337 -23.73 10.55 -2.63
CA VAL A 337 -22.51 9.77 -2.79
C VAL A 337 -21.49 10.26 -1.78
N CYS A 338 -20.93 9.36 -0.98
CA CYS A 338 -19.89 9.61 0.00
C CYS A 338 -18.63 8.87 -0.44
N ALA A 339 -17.64 9.61 -0.93
CA ALA A 339 -16.33 9.07 -1.25
C ALA A 339 -15.39 9.25 -0.06
N THR A 340 -14.60 8.24 0.28
CA THR A 340 -13.43 8.36 1.15
C THR A 340 -12.20 8.19 0.30
N VAL A 341 -11.34 9.20 0.32
CA VAL A 341 -10.10 9.22 -0.45
C VAL A 341 -8.91 9.35 0.49
N THR A 342 -7.84 8.65 0.15
CA THR A 342 -6.62 8.55 0.94
C THR A 342 -5.43 9.03 0.14
N ARG A 343 -4.43 9.56 0.84
CA ARG A 343 -3.15 9.94 0.27
C ARG A 343 -2.26 8.71 0.13
N SER A 344 -1.59 8.53 -1.00
CA SER A 344 -0.50 7.55 -1.13
C SER A 344 0.83 8.11 -0.57
N PRO A 345 1.83 7.26 -0.28
CA PRO A 345 3.15 7.74 0.15
C PRO A 345 3.84 8.63 -0.89
N GLN A 346 3.45 8.52 -2.17
CA GLN A 346 3.95 9.35 -3.27
C GLN A 346 3.15 10.65 -3.45
N ASN A 347 2.26 10.99 -2.50
CA ASN A 347 1.33 12.11 -2.61
C ASN A 347 0.41 12.00 -3.84
N VAL A 348 -0.11 10.80 -4.11
CA VAL A 348 -1.16 10.59 -5.11
C VAL A 348 -2.50 10.31 -4.40
N PRO A 349 -3.60 10.99 -4.76
CA PRO A 349 -4.93 10.66 -4.25
C PRO A 349 -5.38 9.26 -4.69
N LEU A 350 -5.93 8.49 -3.77
CA LEU A 350 -6.48 7.14 -4.01
C LEU A 350 -7.91 7.03 -3.48
N LEU A 351 -8.76 6.27 -4.16
CA LEU A 351 -10.11 5.97 -3.68
C LEU A 351 -10.07 4.78 -2.72
N TYR A 352 -10.44 4.99 -1.47
CA TYR A 352 -10.61 3.93 -0.47
C TYR A 352 -12.01 3.32 -0.54
N LYS A 353 -13.04 4.16 -0.55
CA LYS A 353 -14.43 3.71 -0.53
C LYS A 353 -15.35 4.69 -1.25
N LEU A 354 -16.33 4.17 -1.98
CA LEU A 354 -17.44 4.94 -2.55
C LEU A 354 -18.75 4.28 -2.12
N GLU A 355 -19.54 4.99 -1.31
CA GLU A 355 -20.84 4.50 -0.84
C GLU A 355 -21.94 5.54 -1.08
N CYS A 356 -23.18 5.09 -1.19
CA CYS A 356 -24.35 5.96 -1.24
C CYS A 356 -25.09 5.92 0.09
N LYS A 357 -25.44 7.10 0.61
CA LYS A 357 -26.43 7.28 1.67
C LYS A 357 -27.79 7.53 1.01
N VAL A 358 -28.73 6.61 1.20
CA VAL A 358 -30.05 6.62 0.56
C VAL A 358 -31.12 6.84 1.61
N GLY A 359 -32.09 7.70 1.31
CA GLY A 359 -33.20 8.02 2.19
C GLY A 359 -34.43 8.52 1.42
N PRO A 360 -35.53 8.84 2.13
CA PRO A 360 -36.76 9.32 1.50
C PRO A 360 -36.58 10.71 0.87
N VAL A 361 -37.31 10.97 -0.23
CA VAL A 361 -37.30 12.27 -0.91
C VAL A 361 -37.71 13.42 0.00
N GLY A 362 -37.06 14.57 -0.20
CA GLY A 362 -37.31 15.80 0.53
C GLY A 362 -36.60 15.90 1.88
N THR A 363 -35.97 14.82 2.34
CA THR A 363 -35.10 14.80 3.53
C THR A 363 -33.65 14.62 3.09
N PRO A 364 -32.68 15.37 3.64
CA PRO A 364 -31.27 15.12 3.35
C PRO A 364 -30.94 13.69 3.81
N PRO A 365 -30.34 12.85 2.95
CA PRO A 365 -29.77 11.60 3.41
C PRO A 365 -28.53 11.91 4.26
N SER A 366 -28.75 12.16 5.55
CA SER A 366 -27.73 12.37 6.58
C SER A 366 -28.20 11.77 7.91
N GLY A 367 -27.32 11.02 8.58
CA GLY A 367 -27.60 10.43 9.90
C GLY A 367 -28.31 9.06 9.85
N TYR A 368 -28.87 8.67 11.00
CA TYR A 368 -29.50 7.36 11.26
C TYR A 368 -30.75 7.03 10.41
N HIS A 369 -31.26 8.00 9.65
CA HIS A 369 -32.41 7.83 8.76
C HIS A 369 -32.02 7.49 7.31
N SER A 370 -30.75 7.17 7.08
CA SER A 370 -30.23 6.81 5.76
C SER A 370 -29.58 5.44 5.77
N ILE A 371 -29.82 4.66 4.71
CA ILE A 371 -29.21 3.35 4.50
C ILE A 371 -27.93 3.53 3.68
N SER A 372 -26.88 2.82 4.03
CA SER A 372 -25.65 2.72 3.23
C SER A 372 -25.80 1.60 2.19
N GLN A 373 -25.57 1.90 0.92
CA GLN A 373 -25.50 0.88 -0.13
C GLN A 373 -24.50 1.30 -1.23
N SER A 374 -24.20 0.40 -2.19
CA SER A 374 -23.30 0.75 -3.29
C SER A 374 -23.96 1.68 -4.31
N LEU A 375 -23.15 2.42 -5.08
CA LEU A 375 -23.66 3.27 -6.16
C LEU A 375 -24.42 2.45 -7.21
N GLU A 376 -23.94 1.25 -7.52
CA GLU A 376 -24.58 0.33 -8.46
C GLU A 376 -25.97 -0.07 -7.99
N THR A 377 -26.10 -0.45 -6.71
CA THR A 377 -27.41 -0.80 -6.14
C THR A 377 -28.33 0.42 -6.10
N THR A 378 -27.83 1.60 -5.70
CA THR A 378 -28.63 2.84 -5.74
C THR A 378 -29.12 3.19 -7.13
N LEU A 379 -28.26 3.11 -8.15
CA LEU A 379 -28.66 3.39 -9.52
C LEU A 379 -29.67 2.37 -10.03
N SER A 380 -29.48 1.09 -9.72
CA SER A 380 -30.44 0.02 -10.03
C SER A 380 -31.79 0.25 -9.36
N ASP A 381 -31.82 0.61 -8.08
CA ASP A 381 -33.05 0.90 -7.32
C ASP A 381 -33.80 2.11 -7.89
N LEU A 382 -33.07 3.08 -8.47
CA LEU A 382 -33.63 4.23 -9.17
C LEU A 382 -34.05 3.92 -10.61
N GLY A 383 -33.86 2.69 -11.09
CA GLY A 383 -34.25 2.26 -12.44
C GLY A 383 -33.21 2.48 -13.53
N TYR A 384 -31.95 2.78 -13.18
CA TYR A 384 -30.84 2.81 -14.14
C TYR A 384 -30.25 1.40 -14.27
N SER A 385 -30.54 0.73 -15.38
CA SER A 385 -30.10 -0.64 -15.67
C SER A 385 -28.85 -0.73 -16.55
N ASP A 386 -28.43 0.36 -17.19
CA ASP A 386 -27.27 0.38 -18.08
C ASP A 386 -25.94 0.31 -17.30
N PRO A 387 -25.16 -0.79 -17.46
CA PRO A 387 -23.86 -0.94 -16.79
C PRO A 387 -22.84 0.11 -17.23
N SER A 388 -22.90 0.57 -18.49
CA SER A 388 -21.94 1.55 -19.03
C SER A 388 -22.16 2.93 -18.43
N MET A 389 -23.42 3.33 -18.24
CA MET A 389 -23.79 4.54 -17.52
C MET A 389 -23.34 4.45 -16.05
N THR A 390 -23.58 3.32 -15.40
CA THR A 390 -23.18 3.08 -14.01
C THR A 390 -21.67 3.22 -13.82
N ALA A 391 -20.88 2.57 -14.68
CA ALA A 391 -19.42 2.69 -14.68
C ALA A 391 -18.97 4.14 -14.91
N SER A 392 -19.59 4.84 -15.87
CA SER A 392 -19.27 6.25 -16.16
C SER A 392 -19.56 7.17 -14.98
N LEU A 393 -20.68 6.98 -14.27
CA LEU A 393 -21.04 7.77 -13.09
C LEU A 393 -20.11 7.47 -11.91
N ARG A 394 -19.71 6.21 -11.73
CA ARG A 394 -18.73 5.80 -10.73
C ARG A 394 -17.38 6.46 -11.00
N GLN A 395 -16.90 6.43 -12.23
CA GLN A 395 -15.66 7.08 -12.64
C GLN A 395 -15.72 8.58 -12.38
N LEU A 396 -16.80 9.23 -12.81
CA LEU A 396 -17.00 10.67 -12.63
C LEU A 396 -17.02 11.09 -11.15
N ALA A 397 -17.68 10.32 -10.28
CA ALA A 397 -17.67 10.56 -8.84
C ALA A 397 -16.27 10.34 -8.23
N THR A 398 -15.56 9.31 -8.71
CA THR A 398 -14.20 8.97 -8.28
C THR A 398 -13.22 10.09 -8.64
N ASP A 399 -13.15 10.47 -9.91
CA ASP A 399 -12.27 11.54 -10.41
C ASP A 399 -12.50 12.86 -9.67
N THR A 400 -13.76 13.19 -9.40
CA THR A 400 -14.12 14.40 -8.64
C THR A 400 -13.62 14.32 -7.19
N ALA A 401 -13.76 13.17 -6.53
CA ALA A 401 -13.28 12.97 -5.17
C ALA A 401 -11.74 13.01 -5.08
N LEU A 402 -11.05 12.37 -6.04
CA LEU A 402 -9.59 12.40 -6.15
C LEU A 402 -9.07 13.82 -6.38
N ALA A 403 -9.72 14.58 -7.27
CA ALA A 403 -9.39 15.98 -7.50
C ALA A 403 -9.59 16.85 -6.24
N CYS A 404 -10.61 16.56 -5.42
CA CYS A 404 -10.80 17.25 -4.14
C CYS A 404 -9.62 17.03 -3.19
N LEU A 405 -9.14 15.79 -3.05
CA LEU A 405 -7.95 15.52 -2.23
C LEU A 405 -6.70 16.15 -2.83
N GLN A 406 -6.53 16.16 -4.15
CA GLN A 406 -5.41 16.86 -4.78
C GLN A 406 -5.40 18.35 -4.41
N ILE A 407 -6.56 19.02 -4.44
CA ILE A 407 -6.69 20.44 -4.04
C ILE A 407 -6.33 20.62 -2.56
N VAL A 408 -6.74 19.69 -1.69
CA VAL A 408 -6.38 19.71 -0.28
C VAL A 408 -4.87 19.64 -0.12
N MET A 409 -4.22 18.71 -0.81
CA MET A 409 -2.77 18.50 -0.77
C MET A 409 -2.00 19.70 -1.29
N ASP A 410 -2.39 20.24 -2.44
CA ASP A 410 -1.77 21.42 -3.05
C ASP A 410 -1.90 22.65 -2.14
N THR A 411 -3.09 22.84 -1.53
CA THR A 411 -3.32 23.95 -0.61
C THR A 411 -2.47 23.81 0.67
N GLU A 412 -2.46 22.62 1.28
CA GLU A 412 -1.67 22.34 2.49
C GLU A 412 -0.16 22.49 2.23
N SER A 413 0.32 22.15 1.04
CA SER A 413 1.73 22.32 0.66
C SER A 413 2.20 23.78 0.71
N GLY A 414 1.27 24.71 0.46
CA GLY A 414 1.51 26.16 0.57
C GLY A 414 1.34 26.74 1.98
N MET A 415 0.89 25.93 2.95
CA MET A 415 0.66 26.38 4.33
C MET A 415 1.92 26.28 5.20
N SER A 416 2.12 27.29 6.05
CA SER A 416 3.13 27.23 7.11
C SER A 416 2.82 26.10 8.11
N PRO A 417 3.85 25.54 8.79
CA PRO A 417 3.64 24.54 9.84
C PRO A 417 2.62 24.96 10.91
N GLY A 418 2.60 26.23 11.31
CA GLY A 418 1.64 26.74 12.28
C GLY A 418 0.20 26.71 11.77
N GLN A 419 -0.02 27.01 10.49
CA GLN A 419 -1.36 26.91 9.87
C GLN A 419 -1.85 25.46 9.76
N ARG A 420 -0.93 24.49 9.64
CA ARG A 420 -1.26 23.06 9.60
C ARG A 420 -1.43 22.46 10.99
N GLY A 421 -1.12 23.17 12.07
CA GLY A 421 -1.13 22.60 13.42
C GLY A 421 0.13 21.81 13.81
N GLY A 422 1.20 21.95 13.03
CA GLY A 422 2.50 21.30 13.26
C GLY A 422 3.28 21.06 11.97
N MET A 423 4.60 20.86 12.09
CA MET A 423 5.46 20.54 10.94
C MET A 423 5.08 19.21 10.27
N CYS A 424 4.60 18.27 11.08
CA CYS A 424 4.28 16.90 10.68
C CYS A 424 2.79 16.67 10.41
N ALA A 425 1.97 17.72 10.41
CA ALA A 425 0.52 17.61 10.17
C ALA A 425 0.18 17.77 8.69
N GLN A 426 -0.68 16.88 8.19
CA GLN A 426 -1.31 16.93 6.88
C GLN A 426 -2.59 16.07 6.88
N SER A 427 -3.49 16.32 5.94
CA SER A 427 -4.67 15.46 5.73
C SER A 427 -4.27 14.22 4.92
N ASP A 428 -4.26 13.06 5.57
CA ASP A 428 -3.99 11.76 4.92
C ASP A 428 -5.28 11.10 4.40
N VAL A 429 -6.43 11.42 4.99
CA VAL A 429 -7.74 10.88 4.62
C VAL A 429 -8.76 12.01 4.66
N ILE A 430 -9.62 12.10 3.66
CA ILE A 430 -10.79 12.98 3.69
C ILE A 430 -12.03 12.24 3.15
N GLY A 431 -13.20 12.61 3.67
CA GLY A 431 -14.48 12.31 3.05
C GLY A 431 -14.89 13.42 2.08
N VAL A 432 -15.45 13.04 0.95
CA VAL A 432 -16.04 13.96 -0.03
C VAL A 432 -17.50 13.58 -0.21
N ASP A 433 -18.38 14.52 0.14
CA ASP A 433 -19.82 14.37 -0.08
C ASP A 433 -20.19 14.95 -1.43
N LEU A 434 -20.84 14.14 -2.27
CA LEU A 434 -21.17 14.44 -3.66
C LEU A 434 -22.67 14.22 -3.90
N LEU A 435 -23.25 15.04 -4.76
CA LEU A 435 -24.52 14.76 -5.43
C LEU A 435 -24.26 14.59 -6.92
N ILE A 436 -24.92 13.63 -7.54
CA ILE A 436 -24.98 13.54 -9.00
C ILE A 436 -26.25 14.29 -9.42
N THR A 437 -26.12 15.31 -10.25
CA THR A 437 -27.24 16.15 -10.70
C THR A 437 -27.39 16.08 -12.21
N LEU A 438 -28.59 16.36 -12.71
CA LEU A 438 -28.88 16.49 -14.14
C LEU A 438 -29.34 17.92 -14.43
N SER A 439 -28.59 18.66 -15.25
CA SER A 439 -29.00 19.98 -15.74
C SER A 439 -29.11 19.92 -17.27
N GLY A 440 -30.34 20.03 -17.78
CA GLY A 440 -30.62 19.77 -19.19
C GLY A 440 -30.29 18.31 -19.55
N SER A 441 -29.31 18.11 -20.43
CA SER A 441 -28.82 16.78 -20.86
C SER A 441 -27.45 16.41 -20.26
N ILE A 442 -26.93 17.20 -19.32
CA ILE A 442 -25.58 17.02 -18.75
C ILE A 442 -25.71 16.49 -17.33
N ILE A 443 -25.10 15.33 -17.09
CA ILE A 443 -24.94 14.77 -15.74
C ILE A 443 -23.62 15.30 -15.17
N SER A 444 -23.67 15.84 -13.96
CA SER A 444 -22.48 16.39 -13.31
C SER A 444 -22.46 16.08 -11.81
N PRO A 445 -21.27 15.81 -11.23
CA PRO A 445 -21.10 15.72 -9.80
C PRO A 445 -21.03 17.13 -9.21
N VAL A 446 -21.67 17.34 -8.07
CA VAL A 446 -21.64 18.58 -7.29
C VAL A 446 -21.12 18.24 -5.90
N VAL A 447 -19.99 18.85 -5.52
CA VAL A 447 -19.39 18.63 -4.20
C VAL A 447 -20.19 19.39 -3.15
N LEU A 448 -20.76 18.67 -2.18
CA LEU A 448 -21.50 19.24 -1.05
C LEU A 448 -20.61 19.66 0.12
N GLY A 449 -19.45 19.03 0.28
CA GLY A 449 -18.50 19.40 1.33
C GLY A 449 -17.38 18.38 1.50
N LEU A 450 -16.34 18.82 2.18
CA LEU A 450 -15.21 17.99 2.59
C LEU A 450 -15.37 17.65 4.09
N ARG A 451 -15.03 16.41 4.46
CA ARG A 451 -15.06 15.90 5.83
C ARG A 451 -13.63 15.48 6.22
N PRO A 452 -12.90 16.27 7.00
CA PRO A 452 -11.52 15.93 7.40
C PRO A 452 -11.42 14.64 8.23
N SER A 453 -12.47 14.35 9.01
CA SER A 453 -12.58 13.15 9.83
C SER A 453 -13.81 12.35 9.39
N PRO A 454 -13.75 11.62 8.27
CA PRO A 454 -14.91 10.91 7.75
C PRO A 454 -15.33 9.78 8.71
N GLN A 455 -16.56 9.86 9.22
CA GLN A 455 -17.18 8.71 9.90
C GLN A 455 -17.43 7.62 8.84
N LEU A 456 -16.68 6.53 8.95
CA LEU A 456 -16.81 5.38 8.07
C LEU A 456 -17.90 4.47 8.61
N SER A 457 -18.90 4.17 7.77
CA SER A 457 -19.90 3.16 8.13
C SER A 457 -19.20 1.80 8.28
N PRO A 458 -19.33 1.13 9.44
CA PRO A 458 -18.63 -0.11 9.72
C PRO A 458 -19.30 -1.34 9.09
N HIS A 459 -20.12 -1.17 8.03
CA HIS A 459 -20.76 -2.26 7.24
C HIS A 459 -19.74 -3.16 6.50
N PHE A 460 -18.50 -3.24 6.99
CA PHE A 460 -17.49 -4.24 6.64
C PHE A 460 -17.96 -5.69 6.82
N LEU A 461 -19.07 -5.93 7.55
CA LEU A 461 -19.49 -7.28 7.98
C LEU A 461 -20.82 -7.79 7.39
N GLU A 462 -21.58 -6.98 6.62
CA GLU A 462 -22.84 -7.45 6.01
C GLU A 462 -22.64 -8.33 4.77
N GLY A 463 -21.42 -8.35 4.19
CA GLY A 463 -20.97 -9.47 3.38
C GLY A 463 -20.41 -10.54 4.31
N GLY A 464 -21.29 -11.43 4.80
CA GLY A 464 -20.97 -12.38 5.87
C GLY A 464 -19.66 -13.16 5.70
N MET A 465 -19.14 -13.68 6.82
CA MET A 465 -18.08 -14.70 6.84
C MET A 465 -18.33 -15.77 5.76
N GLY A 466 -17.61 -15.70 4.65
CA GLY A 466 -17.51 -16.75 3.64
C GLY A 466 -18.81 -17.08 2.89
N GLY A 467 -19.34 -16.14 2.10
CA GLY A 467 -20.21 -16.46 0.96
C GLY A 467 -19.39 -16.60 -0.32
N TRP A 468 -19.17 -17.83 -0.78
CA TRP A 468 -18.65 -18.09 -2.13
C TRP A 468 -19.81 -17.94 -3.13
N ASP A 469 -19.60 -17.28 -4.28
CA ASP A 469 -20.53 -17.50 -5.40
C ASP A 469 -20.38 -18.97 -5.87
N GLU A 470 -21.38 -19.50 -6.58
CA GLU A 470 -21.35 -20.86 -7.15
C GLU A 470 -20.18 -21.09 -8.15
N ARG A 471 -19.33 -20.08 -8.38
CA ARG A 471 -18.14 -20.11 -9.24
C ARG A 471 -16.82 -19.98 -8.47
N GLY A 472 -16.82 -20.03 -7.14
CA GLY A 472 -15.60 -20.14 -6.37
C GLY A 472 -14.78 -18.85 -6.26
N ARG A 473 -15.37 -17.66 -6.44
CA ARG A 473 -14.66 -16.38 -6.21
C ARG A 473 -14.88 -15.88 -4.79
N GLY A 474 -13.78 -15.70 -4.06
CA GLY A 474 -13.78 -15.05 -2.74
C GLY A 474 -14.13 -13.57 -2.88
N MET A 475 -15.23 -13.15 -2.24
CA MET A 475 -15.78 -11.79 -2.28
C MET A 475 -14.97 -10.77 -1.43
N TRP A 476 -13.67 -11.00 -1.25
CA TRP A 476 -12.77 -10.08 -0.59
C TRP A 476 -12.05 -9.32 -1.71
N TRP A 477 -12.37 -8.04 -1.86
CA TRP A 477 -11.76 -7.08 -2.80
C TRP A 477 -12.17 -7.19 -4.28
N ASP A 478 -12.93 -8.21 -4.67
CA ASP A 478 -13.37 -8.40 -6.06
C ASP A 478 -14.60 -7.54 -6.38
N LYS A 479 -14.38 -6.23 -6.62
CA LYS A 479 -15.20 -5.34 -7.45
C LYS A 479 -14.43 -4.05 -7.74
N GLU A 480 -13.55 -4.11 -8.74
CA GLU A 480 -13.15 -3.07 -9.73
C GLU A 480 -13.03 -1.58 -9.31
N GLY A 481 -12.85 -1.20 -8.04
CA GLY A 481 -12.78 0.24 -7.75
C GLY A 481 -12.42 0.73 -6.35
N CYS A 482 -11.88 -0.10 -5.45
CA CYS A 482 -11.24 0.40 -4.23
C CYS A 482 -9.74 0.09 -4.34
N LEU A 483 -8.95 1.11 -4.67
CA LEU A 483 -7.50 1.01 -4.94
C LEU A 483 -6.64 1.48 -3.75
N GLY A 484 -7.27 2.06 -2.72
CA GLY A 484 -6.60 2.59 -1.53
C GLY A 484 -6.79 1.73 -0.28
N SER A 485 -5.83 1.82 0.63
CA SER A 485 -5.91 1.40 2.04
C SER A 485 -5.84 2.66 2.93
N LEU A 486 -6.42 2.60 4.13
CA LEU A 486 -6.29 3.67 5.14
C LEU A 486 -4.88 3.73 5.72
N LEU A 487 -4.05 2.71 5.50
CA LEU A 487 -2.75 2.55 6.15
C LEU A 487 -1.54 2.88 5.28
N HIS A 488 -1.67 3.03 3.95
CA HIS A 488 -0.50 3.26 3.08
C HIS A 488 0.36 4.45 3.54
N SER A 489 -0.22 5.66 3.62
CA SER A 489 0.50 6.83 4.12
C SER A 489 0.88 6.73 5.59
N PRO A 490 -0.02 6.32 6.51
CA PRO A 490 0.32 6.15 7.92
C PRO A 490 1.50 5.20 8.18
N LEU A 491 1.52 4.02 7.56
CA LEU A 491 2.62 3.05 7.66
C LEU A 491 3.91 3.65 7.12
N ALA A 492 3.91 4.17 5.89
CA ALA A 492 5.11 4.73 5.28
C ALA A 492 5.70 5.88 6.12
N ARG A 493 4.86 6.81 6.58
CA ARG A 493 5.30 7.95 7.40
C ARG A 493 5.80 7.51 8.78
N SER A 494 5.11 6.56 9.41
CA SER A 494 5.50 5.98 10.70
C SER A 494 6.86 5.27 10.62
N GLN A 495 7.05 4.46 9.57
CA GLN A 495 8.32 3.76 9.33
C GLN A 495 9.47 4.73 9.02
N CYS A 496 9.25 5.75 8.17
CA CYS A 496 10.24 6.80 7.95
C CYS A 496 10.60 7.54 9.25
N TYR A 497 9.62 7.80 10.11
CA TYR A 497 9.86 8.42 11.42
C TYR A 497 10.73 7.53 12.34
N LEU A 498 10.52 6.21 12.33
CA LEU A 498 11.38 5.26 13.05
C LEU A 498 12.82 5.23 12.51
N MET A 499 12.98 5.37 11.20
CA MET A 499 14.29 5.34 10.54
C MET A 499 15.08 6.64 10.72
N LYS A 500 14.39 7.76 10.96
CA LYS A 500 15.02 9.08 11.06
C LYS A 500 16.11 9.12 12.13
N GLY A 501 17.33 9.46 11.71
CA GLY A 501 18.50 9.62 12.56
C GLY A 501 19.31 8.33 12.78
N LYS A 502 18.85 7.18 12.28
CA LYS A 502 19.62 5.93 12.33
C LYS A 502 20.83 5.98 11.40
N THR A 503 21.92 5.37 11.84
CA THR A 503 23.17 5.28 11.09
C THR A 503 23.29 3.92 10.41
N VAL A 504 23.45 3.88 9.09
CA VAL A 504 23.57 2.63 8.33
C VAL A 504 24.90 2.61 7.57
N LEU A 505 25.62 1.51 7.72
CA LEU A 505 26.82 1.21 6.92
C LEU A 505 26.42 0.57 5.59
N VAL A 506 26.82 1.18 4.49
CA VAL A 506 26.56 0.68 3.13
C VAL A 506 27.88 0.33 2.46
N ILE A 507 27.98 -0.91 1.98
CA ILE A 507 29.18 -1.44 1.30
C ILE A 507 28.95 -1.44 -0.21
N GLY A 508 29.82 -0.76 -0.94
CA GLY A 508 29.72 -0.58 -2.38
C GLY A 508 28.68 0.48 -2.76
N ALA A 509 29.13 1.53 -3.45
CA ALA A 509 28.27 2.62 -3.89
C ALA A 509 27.38 2.23 -5.09
N GLY A 510 27.85 1.27 -5.88
CA GLY A 510 27.24 0.84 -7.14
C GLY A 510 27.28 1.93 -8.23
N GLY A 511 26.89 1.58 -9.45
CA GLY A 511 26.89 2.52 -10.58
C GLY A 511 25.76 3.57 -10.55
N TYR A 512 25.61 4.29 -11.67
CA TYR A 512 24.58 5.32 -11.85
C TYR A 512 23.15 4.81 -11.56
N SER A 513 22.86 3.56 -11.91
CA SER A 513 21.59 2.88 -11.62
C SER A 513 21.20 2.88 -10.13
N LYS A 514 22.13 3.10 -9.20
CA LYS A 514 21.89 3.12 -7.74
C LYS A 514 21.74 4.53 -7.17
N LYS A 515 21.76 5.57 -8.01
CA LYS A 515 21.61 6.98 -7.57
C LYS A 515 20.40 7.20 -6.66
N PHE A 516 19.26 6.58 -6.98
CA PHE A 516 18.02 6.71 -6.21
C PHE A 516 18.15 6.24 -4.75
N VAL A 517 19.08 5.32 -4.46
CA VAL A 517 19.30 4.80 -3.10
C VAL A 517 19.75 5.91 -2.17
N TRP A 518 20.71 6.72 -2.62
CA TRP A 518 21.29 7.81 -1.82
C TRP A 518 20.29 8.96 -1.62
N GLU A 519 19.54 9.29 -2.67
CA GLU A 519 18.47 10.29 -2.61
C GLU A 519 17.36 9.85 -1.64
N ALA A 520 16.95 8.58 -1.70
CA ALA A 520 15.93 8.02 -0.82
C ALA A 520 16.41 7.89 0.63
N ALA A 521 17.65 7.44 0.88
CA ALA A 521 18.23 7.37 2.22
C ALA A 521 18.20 8.72 2.93
N ASN A 522 18.52 9.80 2.22
CA ASN A 522 18.40 11.17 2.75
C ASN A 522 16.94 11.56 3.04
N GLN A 523 15.98 11.16 2.19
CA GLN A 523 14.54 11.39 2.44
C GLN A 523 14.02 10.64 3.67
N TYR A 524 14.54 9.44 3.95
CA TYR A 524 14.25 8.68 5.16
C TYR A 524 14.91 9.29 6.41
N GLY A 525 15.80 10.27 6.23
CA GLY A 525 16.57 10.89 7.32
C GLY A 525 17.65 9.98 7.89
N LEU A 526 18.17 9.04 7.08
CA LEU A 526 19.26 8.15 7.48
C LEU A 526 20.60 8.87 7.43
N LYS A 527 21.50 8.42 8.30
CA LYS A 527 22.91 8.78 8.33
C LYS A 527 23.72 7.66 7.69
N ILE A 528 24.30 7.91 6.53
CA ILE A 528 24.99 6.84 5.79
C ILE A 528 26.50 6.90 6.01
N LEU A 529 27.07 5.76 6.37
CA LEU A 529 28.50 5.48 6.32
C LEU A 529 28.75 4.66 5.06
N LEU A 530 29.60 5.13 4.15
CA LEU A 530 29.85 4.45 2.87
C LEU A 530 31.28 3.93 2.81
N VAL A 531 31.42 2.66 2.39
CA VAL A 531 32.69 2.08 1.97
C VAL A 531 32.65 1.85 0.47
N ASP A 532 33.58 2.45 -0.27
CA ASP A 532 33.70 2.26 -1.72
C ASP A 532 35.15 2.41 -2.18
N SER A 533 35.47 1.93 -3.39
CA SER A 533 36.82 2.04 -3.96
C SER A 533 37.13 3.42 -4.52
N ASP A 534 36.13 4.13 -5.05
CA ASP A 534 36.33 5.40 -5.75
C ASP A 534 35.95 6.61 -4.87
N PRO A 535 36.92 7.38 -4.36
CA PRO A 535 36.64 8.61 -3.63
C PRO A 535 35.98 9.70 -4.48
N SER A 536 36.08 9.62 -5.81
CA SER A 536 35.46 10.55 -6.75
C SER A 536 34.00 10.22 -7.06
N HIS A 537 33.51 9.06 -6.60
CA HIS A 537 32.14 8.61 -6.79
C HIS A 537 31.12 9.63 -6.27
N PHE A 538 30.02 9.86 -7.01
CA PHE A 538 29.06 10.91 -6.66
C PHE A 538 28.44 10.74 -5.26
N ALA A 539 28.28 9.48 -4.82
CA ALA A 539 27.70 9.15 -3.52
C ALA A 539 28.58 9.62 -2.35
N SER A 540 29.90 9.77 -2.54
CA SER A 540 30.81 10.22 -1.46
C SER A 540 30.47 11.61 -0.92
N ARG A 541 29.76 12.43 -1.72
CA ARG A 541 29.30 13.78 -1.36
C ARG A 541 27.92 13.80 -0.70
N LEU A 542 27.22 12.66 -0.68
CA LEU A 542 25.85 12.53 -0.19
C LEU A 542 25.77 11.82 1.18
N VAL A 543 26.91 11.36 1.71
CA VAL A 543 27.01 10.51 2.91
C VAL A 543 27.74 11.25 4.04
N GLU A 544 27.55 10.79 5.28
CA GLU A 544 28.14 11.45 6.47
C GLU A 544 29.63 11.13 6.62
N HIS A 545 29.99 9.88 6.34
CA HIS A 545 31.38 9.42 6.32
C HIS A 545 31.63 8.52 5.12
N PHE A 546 32.84 8.59 4.60
CA PHE A 546 33.30 7.79 3.47
C PHE A 546 34.65 7.15 3.79
N LEU A 547 34.74 5.84 3.63
CA LEU A 547 35.99 5.08 3.71
C LEU A 547 36.41 4.67 2.29
N PRO A 548 37.48 5.28 1.73
CA PRO A 548 38.06 4.80 0.48
C PRO A 548 38.79 3.47 0.70
N LEU A 549 38.39 2.45 -0.04
CA LEU A 549 39.01 1.14 -0.06
C LEU A 549 39.35 0.75 -1.50
N PRO A 550 40.49 1.22 -2.06
CA PRO A 550 40.79 1.07 -3.49
C PRO A 550 40.80 -0.39 -3.98
N ASP A 551 41.12 -1.32 -3.08
CA ASP A 551 41.15 -2.76 -3.32
C ASP A 551 39.82 -3.46 -3.02
N LEU A 552 38.70 -2.74 -2.81
CA LEU A 552 37.37 -3.30 -2.56
C LEU A 552 36.87 -4.28 -3.64
N PRO A 553 37.12 -4.08 -4.95
CA PRO A 553 36.67 -5.03 -5.97
C PRO A 553 37.30 -6.43 -5.87
N ASP A 554 38.43 -6.56 -5.18
CA ASP A 554 39.08 -7.86 -4.93
C ASP A 554 38.38 -8.59 -3.77
N HIS A 555 37.28 -9.24 -4.09
CA HIS A 555 36.46 -9.99 -3.13
C HIS A 555 37.13 -11.27 -2.62
N GLY A 556 38.27 -11.69 -3.19
CA GLY A 556 39.15 -12.68 -2.58
C GLY A 556 39.78 -12.22 -1.25
N ARG A 557 39.65 -10.92 -0.92
CA ARG A 557 40.19 -10.29 0.29
C ARG A 557 39.11 -9.78 1.24
N ASP A 558 37.85 -10.20 1.06
CA ASP A 558 36.70 -9.79 1.88
C ASP A 558 36.95 -9.94 3.39
N ASP A 559 37.63 -11.01 3.85
CA ASP A 559 37.99 -11.16 5.27
C ASP A 559 38.91 -10.04 5.77
N GLN A 560 39.89 -9.62 4.95
CA GLN A 560 40.81 -8.52 5.29
C GLN A 560 40.09 -7.17 5.23
N HIS A 561 39.22 -6.98 4.23
CA HIS A 561 38.39 -5.78 4.13
C HIS A 561 37.46 -5.66 5.33
N CYS A 562 36.84 -6.76 5.76
CA CYS A 562 35.96 -6.80 6.94
C CYS A 562 36.70 -6.29 8.18
N VAL A 563 37.92 -6.79 8.45
CA VAL A 563 38.75 -6.34 9.58
C VAL A 563 39.04 -4.84 9.49
N ARG A 564 39.50 -4.35 8.32
CA ARG A 564 39.83 -2.94 8.11
C ARG A 564 38.61 -2.02 8.32
N ILE A 565 37.44 -2.44 7.84
CA ILE A 565 36.20 -1.68 7.97
C ILE A 565 35.75 -1.66 9.44
N CYS A 566 35.82 -2.78 10.14
CA CYS A 566 35.48 -2.84 11.58
C CYS A 566 36.43 -1.96 12.41
N GLU A 567 37.74 -2.04 12.18
CA GLU A 567 38.74 -1.17 12.83
C GLU A 567 38.48 0.31 12.56
N TRP A 568 38.06 0.67 11.33
CA TRP A 568 37.68 2.03 10.99
C TRP A 568 36.44 2.49 11.76
N VAL A 569 35.38 1.68 11.80
CA VAL A 569 34.14 1.98 12.56
C VAL A 569 34.47 2.18 14.04
N GLU A 570 35.26 1.27 14.63
CA GLU A 570 35.64 1.33 16.04
C GLU A 570 36.53 2.55 16.35
N SER A 571 37.58 2.77 15.57
CA SER A 571 38.53 3.88 15.80
C SER A 571 37.91 5.26 15.58
N ALA A 572 36.92 5.37 14.71
CA ALA A 572 36.15 6.58 14.51
C ALA A 572 35.03 6.78 15.56
N GLY A 573 34.82 5.81 16.47
CA GLY A 573 33.76 5.86 17.48
C GLY A 573 32.35 5.79 16.88
N LEU A 574 32.22 5.24 15.67
CA LEU A 574 30.97 5.10 14.94
C LEU A 574 30.20 3.87 15.46
N ARG A 575 28.87 3.97 15.50
CA ARG A 575 27.98 2.88 15.91
C ARG A 575 26.84 2.76 14.92
N PRO A 576 27.01 2.02 13.82
CA PRO A 576 25.92 1.78 12.88
C PRO A 576 24.80 0.98 13.57
N ASP A 577 23.55 1.36 13.30
CA ASP A 577 22.34 0.61 13.65
C ASP A 577 22.13 -0.60 12.73
N GLY A 578 22.70 -0.56 11.51
CA GLY A 578 22.58 -1.64 10.52
C GLY A 578 23.67 -1.59 9.44
N CYS A 579 23.82 -2.68 8.71
CA CYS A 579 24.76 -2.80 7.59
C CYS A 579 24.14 -3.59 6.43
N LEU A 580 24.32 -3.11 5.18
CA LEU A 580 23.81 -3.75 3.97
C LEU A 580 24.60 -3.35 2.71
N CYS A 581 24.28 -3.95 1.58
CA CYS A 581 24.70 -3.48 0.26
C CYS A 581 23.54 -3.52 -0.75
N PHE A 582 23.66 -2.76 -1.83
CA PHE A 582 22.75 -2.82 -2.99
C PHE A 582 23.47 -3.27 -4.27
N TRP A 583 24.73 -3.61 -4.13
CA TRP A 583 25.59 -4.13 -5.18
C TRP A 583 25.86 -5.61 -4.94
N ASP A 584 25.71 -6.43 -5.98
CA ASP A 584 25.72 -7.89 -5.85
C ASP A 584 27.07 -8.44 -5.38
N ASP A 585 28.15 -7.73 -5.68
CA ASP A 585 29.53 -8.19 -5.44
C ASP A 585 29.84 -8.12 -3.94
N CYS A 586 29.28 -7.11 -3.26
CA CYS A 586 29.56 -6.81 -1.86
C CYS A 586 28.69 -7.57 -0.85
N VAL A 587 27.78 -8.46 -1.28
CA VAL A 587 26.84 -9.15 -0.38
C VAL A 587 27.55 -10.01 0.67
N VAL A 588 28.66 -10.67 0.29
CA VAL A 588 29.46 -11.48 1.20
C VAL A 588 30.16 -10.59 2.23
N LEU A 589 30.92 -9.59 1.77
CA LEU A 589 31.57 -8.62 2.65
C LEU A 589 30.60 -7.96 3.64
N ALA A 590 29.43 -7.51 3.19
CA ALA A 590 28.41 -6.93 4.05
C ALA A 590 27.96 -7.93 5.15
N SER A 591 27.78 -9.21 4.80
CA SER A 591 27.41 -10.25 5.76
C SER A 591 28.50 -10.56 6.78
N LEU A 592 29.78 -10.52 6.37
CA LEU A 592 30.93 -10.69 7.26
C LEU A 592 31.00 -9.53 8.26
N ILE A 593 30.77 -8.30 7.79
CA ILE A 593 30.75 -7.11 8.65
C ILE A 593 29.57 -7.16 9.63
N CYS A 594 28.37 -7.57 9.19
CA CYS A 594 27.25 -7.75 10.10
C CYS A 594 27.59 -8.72 11.23
N ARG A 595 28.21 -9.86 10.89
CA ARG A 595 28.68 -10.83 11.88
C ARG A 595 29.72 -10.25 12.83
N SER A 596 30.74 -9.57 12.32
CA SER A 596 31.84 -9.01 13.11
C SER A 596 31.37 -7.90 14.06
N LEU A 597 30.41 -7.07 13.62
CA LEU A 597 29.87 -5.95 14.41
C LEU A 597 28.63 -6.34 15.25
N GLY A 598 28.14 -7.59 15.15
CA GLY A 598 26.93 -8.03 15.84
C GLY A 598 25.64 -7.37 15.33
N LEU A 599 25.62 -6.93 14.07
CA LEU A 599 24.46 -6.33 13.41
C LEU A 599 23.56 -7.42 12.82
N ARG A 600 22.27 -7.12 12.63
CA ARG A 600 21.35 -8.03 11.94
C ARG A 600 21.74 -8.15 10.46
N GLY A 601 21.66 -9.38 9.94
CA GLY A 601 21.90 -9.69 8.54
C GLY A 601 21.90 -11.20 8.31
N ALA A 602 21.77 -11.62 7.06
CA ALA A 602 21.91 -13.04 6.72
C ALA A 602 23.34 -13.53 7.04
N PRO A 603 23.50 -14.77 7.54
CA PRO A 603 24.82 -15.27 7.88
C PRO A 603 25.66 -15.51 6.61
N PRO A 604 26.97 -15.23 6.63
CA PRO A 604 27.89 -15.49 5.52
C PRO A 604 27.72 -16.84 4.83
N GLU A 605 27.48 -17.93 5.58
CA GLU A 605 27.29 -19.26 4.98
C GLU A 605 26.06 -19.31 4.08
N ALA A 606 24.96 -18.65 4.47
CA ALA A 606 23.74 -18.58 3.67
C ALA A 606 23.94 -17.72 2.42
N ILE A 607 24.62 -16.59 2.56
CA ILE A 607 24.96 -15.71 1.44
C ILE A 607 25.86 -16.43 0.43
N HIS A 608 26.88 -17.16 0.89
CA HIS A 608 27.72 -17.96 0.00
C HIS A 608 26.94 -19.05 -0.74
N ILE A 609 25.99 -19.72 -0.07
CA ILE A 609 25.15 -20.71 -0.74
C ILE A 609 24.34 -20.05 -1.87
N ALA A 610 23.71 -18.90 -1.60
CA ALA A 610 22.87 -18.19 -2.56
C ALA A 610 23.67 -17.57 -3.71
N LYS A 611 24.87 -17.05 -3.43
CA LYS A 611 25.73 -16.34 -4.39
C LYS A 611 26.36 -17.29 -5.41
N GLU A 612 26.75 -18.50 -5.00
CA GLU A 612 27.32 -19.50 -5.89
C GLU A 612 26.20 -20.35 -6.51
N LYS A 613 25.97 -20.18 -7.81
CA LYS A 613 24.79 -20.72 -8.51
C LYS A 613 24.69 -22.25 -8.43
N SER A 614 25.79 -22.97 -8.68
CA SER A 614 25.76 -24.43 -8.56
C SER A 614 25.56 -24.90 -7.12
N ARG A 615 26.16 -24.19 -6.15
CA ARG A 615 26.02 -24.49 -4.72
C ARG A 615 24.59 -24.32 -4.25
N THR A 616 23.88 -23.28 -4.70
CA THR A 616 22.44 -23.11 -4.42
C THR A 616 21.67 -24.38 -4.81
N HIS A 617 21.79 -24.84 -6.05
CA HIS A 617 21.02 -26.00 -6.51
C HIS A 617 21.44 -27.31 -5.84
N LEU A 618 22.75 -27.55 -5.66
CA LEU A 618 23.24 -28.75 -4.99
C LEU A 618 22.80 -28.80 -3.52
N HIS A 619 22.75 -27.64 -2.84
CA HIS A 619 22.24 -27.51 -1.49
C HIS A 619 20.75 -27.85 -1.41
N LEU A 620 19.94 -27.29 -2.32
CA LEU A 620 18.49 -27.60 -2.37
C LEU A 620 18.23 -29.08 -2.67
N LEU A 621 19.03 -29.70 -3.53
CA LEU A 621 18.92 -31.13 -3.88
C LEU A 621 19.44 -32.07 -2.76
N GLY A 622 20.02 -31.54 -1.69
CA GLY A 622 20.62 -32.34 -0.60
C GLY A 622 21.91 -33.06 -1.02
N LEU A 623 22.60 -32.57 -2.05
CA LEU A 623 23.81 -33.16 -2.63
C LEU A 623 25.10 -32.53 -2.08
N GLN A 624 25.00 -31.53 -1.20
CA GLN A 624 26.09 -31.06 -0.36
C GLN A 624 25.85 -31.47 1.10
N GLY A 625 26.83 -32.13 1.72
CA GLY A 625 26.87 -32.30 3.18
C GLY A 625 27.22 -30.98 3.88
N PRO A 626 27.06 -30.87 5.22
CA PRO A 626 27.43 -29.68 5.97
C PRO A 626 28.89 -29.29 5.68
N PRO A 627 29.23 -27.98 5.69
CA PRO A 627 30.47 -27.47 5.13
C PRO A 627 31.70 -28.17 5.69
N SER A 628 32.54 -28.66 4.77
CA SER A 628 33.84 -29.26 5.05
C SER A 628 34.73 -28.30 5.82
N LYS A 629 35.21 -28.74 7.00
CA LYS A 629 36.27 -28.11 7.78
C LYS A 629 37.49 -27.80 6.90
N ARG A 630 37.71 -26.53 6.57
CA ARG A 630 39.04 -25.98 6.29
C ARG A 630 39.34 -24.93 7.36
N SER A 631 39.85 -25.38 8.49
CA SER A 631 40.65 -24.57 9.40
C SER A 631 41.82 -25.41 9.91
N GLY A 632 43.02 -24.84 9.83
CA GLY A 632 44.25 -25.44 10.35
C GLY A 632 44.20 -25.67 11.86
N PRO A 633 45.22 -26.33 12.43
CA PRO A 633 45.17 -26.83 13.80
C PRO A 633 45.29 -25.66 14.78
N HIS A 634 44.22 -25.34 15.50
CA HIS A 634 44.31 -24.57 16.73
C HIS A 634 43.86 -25.40 17.92
N GLU A 635 44.76 -25.44 18.90
CA GLU A 635 44.71 -26.20 20.14
C GLU A 635 43.48 -25.89 20.98
N GLY A 636 43.01 -26.92 21.68
CA GLY A 636 41.80 -26.87 22.49
C GLY A 636 41.90 -25.90 23.68
N GLY A 637 40.85 -25.08 23.81
CA GLY A 637 40.54 -24.33 25.02
C GLY A 637 39.05 -24.47 25.33
N ARG A 638 38.73 -25.10 26.47
CA ARG A 638 37.38 -25.27 26.98
C ARG A 638 36.81 -23.92 27.39
N LEU A 639 35.58 -23.60 26.99
CA LEU A 639 34.68 -22.80 27.82
C LEU A 639 33.25 -23.35 27.70
N ALA A 640 32.85 -24.06 28.74
CA ALA A 640 31.47 -24.47 29.00
C ALA A 640 30.83 -23.44 29.95
N GLY A 641 29.54 -23.17 29.73
CA GLY A 641 28.69 -22.24 30.48
C GLY A 641 28.19 -21.12 29.54
N THR A 642 26.91 -20.82 29.35
CA THR A 642 25.70 -21.16 30.10
C THR A 642 24.52 -20.88 29.13
N ILE A 643 23.70 -21.88 28.77
CA ILE A 643 22.43 -21.65 28.04
C ILE A 643 21.34 -22.40 28.81
N GLU A 644 20.66 -21.68 29.69
CA GLU A 644 19.34 -22.02 30.21
C GLU A 644 18.52 -20.74 30.21
N THR A 645 17.62 -20.60 29.22
CA THR A 645 16.26 -20.01 29.31
C THR A 645 15.79 -19.60 27.91
N VAL A 646 15.23 -20.55 27.15
CA VAL A 646 14.19 -20.30 26.12
C VAL A 646 13.31 -21.55 26.07
N LEU A 647 12.36 -21.65 27.01
CA LEU A 647 11.24 -22.59 26.97
C LEU A 647 10.03 -21.80 27.45
N GLU A 648 9.35 -21.14 26.50
CA GLU A 648 7.93 -20.70 26.54
C GLU A 648 7.67 -19.76 25.35
N MET A 649 7.63 -20.27 24.11
CA MET A 649 7.06 -19.56 22.94
C MET A 649 6.36 -20.52 21.96
N GLU A 650 5.78 -21.61 22.46
CA GLU A 650 4.90 -22.49 21.68
C GLU A 650 3.45 -22.06 21.87
N GLY A 651 2.97 -21.14 21.02
CA GLY A 651 1.57 -20.71 21.03
C GLY A 651 1.17 -19.68 19.98
N GLU A 652 2.12 -18.91 19.43
CA GLU A 652 1.77 -17.74 18.60
C GLU A 652 2.07 -17.90 17.10
N SER A 653 2.87 -18.89 16.70
CA SER A 653 3.21 -19.13 15.28
C SER A 653 2.12 -19.88 14.49
N LEU A 654 1.03 -20.31 15.14
CA LEU A 654 -0.04 -21.10 14.52
C LEU A 654 -1.18 -20.27 13.90
N ARG A 655 -1.19 -18.94 13.99
CA ARG A 655 -2.35 -18.13 13.57
C ARG A 655 -2.21 -17.31 12.29
N ALA A 656 -1.02 -17.24 11.69
CA ALA A 656 -0.79 -16.51 10.43
C ALA A 656 -0.98 -17.37 9.15
N ILE A 657 -1.33 -18.66 9.28
CA ILE A 657 -1.55 -19.60 8.15
C ILE A 657 -2.89 -20.36 8.30
N MET A 658 -3.81 -19.91 9.16
CA MET A 658 -5.09 -20.61 9.40
C MET A 658 -6.27 -20.20 8.49
N ASP A 659 -6.00 -19.68 7.29
CA ASP A 659 -7.05 -19.40 6.30
C ASP A 659 -7.35 -20.58 5.34
N PHE A 660 -6.77 -21.77 5.53
CA PHE A 660 -6.98 -22.88 4.59
C PHE A 660 -7.42 -24.24 5.15
N ASP A 661 -7.53 -24.45 6.46
CA ASP A 661 -7.59 -25.85 6.98
C ASP A 661 -8.82 -26.24 7.80
N ARG A 662 -10.02 -25.81 7.38
CA ARG A 662 -11.28 -26.48 7.78
C ARG A 662 -12.30 -26.44 6.66
N ARG A 663 -12.11 -27.21 5.57
CA ARG A 663 -13.21 -27.44 4.61
C ARG A 663 -13.04 -28.59 3.62
N GLU A 664 -12.33 -29.67 3.97
CA GLU A 664 -12.47 -30.94 3.24
C GLU A 664 -12.53 -32.13 4.18
N GLN A 665 -13.69 -32.34 4.82
CA GLN A 665 -14.15 -33.69 5.12
C GLN A 665 -15.68 -33.73 5.06
N VAL A 666 -16.22 -34.06 3.89
CA VAL A 666 -17.50 -34.76 3.80
C VAL A 666 -17.32 -35.86 2.76
N GLY A 667 -17.44 -37.12 3.20
CA GLY A 667 -17.90 -38.16 2.30
C GLY A 667 -17.31 -39.57 2.43
N LEU A 668 -17.06 -40.10 3.63
CA LEU A 668 -17.04 -41.57 3.79
C LEU A 668 -17.75 -41.98 5.10
N LYS A 669 -18.85 -42.72 4.92
CA LYS A 669 -19.59 -43.45 5.97
C LYS A 669 -18.74 -44.61 6.49
N GLY A 670 -18.78 -44.87 7.80
CA GLY A 670 -18.28 -46.13 8.37
C GLY A 670 -18.16 -46.13 9.90
N GLU A 671 -19.24 -46.57 10.55
CA GLU A 671 -19.33 -47.36 11.79
C GLU A 671 -18.39 -47.15 13.00
N ALA A 672 -19.04 -46.81 14.13
CA ALA A 672 -18.81 -47.13 15.55
C ALA A 672 -17.53 -47.86 16.02
N ALA A 673 -16.91 -47.33 17.09
CA ALA A 673 -16.60 -48.07 18.34
C ALA A 673 -16.08 -47.14 19.45
N GLU A 674 -16.22 -47.60 20.69
CA GLU A 674 -16.17 -46.91 21.97
C GLU A 674 -14.77 -46.81 22.63
N ASN A 675 -14.67 -45.84 23.55
CA ASN A 675 -14.09 -45.87 24.90
C ASN A 675 -12.56 -45.96 25.23
N HIS A 676 -12.24 -45.15 26.27
CA HIS A 676 -11.11 -45.19 27.24
C HIS A 676 -9.76 -44.69 26.72
N GLY A 677 -8.93 -43.91 27.43
CA GLY A 677 -8.87 -43.55 28.84
C GLY A 677 -7.39 -43.53 29.27
N ASN A 678 -6.94 -42.40 29.83
CA ASN A 678 -5.76 -42.20 30.69
C ASN A 678 -4.31 -42.11 30.15
N SER A 679 -3.66 -41.12 30.78
CA SER A 679 -2.31 -41.05 31.36
C SER A 679 -1.08 -40.82 30.48
N ILE A 680 -0.49 -39.66 30.76
CA ILE A 680 0.89 -39.23 30.55
C ILE A 680 1.86 -40.18 31.27
N SER A 681 2.96 -40.56 30.60
CA SER A 681 4.26 -40.81 31.24
C SER A 681 5.40 -40.63 30.24
N ASP A 682 6.47 -40.05 30.78
CA ASP A 682 7.67 -39.47 30.18
C ASP A 682 8.67 -40.43 29.52
N ASP A 683 9.67 -39.81 28.90
CA ASP A 683 11.04 -40.28 28.60
C ASP A 683 11.32 -41.11 27.33
N SER A 684 11.65 -40.40 26.25
CA SER A 684 12.87 -40.69 25.48
C SER A 684 13.33 -39.47 24.67
N VAL A 685 14.45 -38.88 25.09
CA VAL A 685 15.20 -37.82 24.39
C VAL A 685 15.70 -38.30 23.03
N PRO A 686 15.47 -37.58 21.91
CA PRO A 686 16.26 -37.73 20.70
C PRO A 686 17.33 -36.63 20.58
N SER A 687 18.48 -37.06 20.08
CA SER A 687 19.74 -36.35 19.82
C SER A 687 19.66 -35.07 18.96
N PRO A 688 20.62 -34.12 19.11
CA PRO A 688 20.67 -32.89 18.33
C PRO A 688 21.17 -33.19 16.91
N GLY A 689 20.28 -33.14 15.94
CA GLY A 689 20.63 -33.39 14.54
C GLY A 689 19.46 -33.82 13.66
N SER A 690 18.38 -33.05 13.63
CA SER A 690 17.43 -33.11 12.52
C SER A 690 16.83 -31.74 12.28
N PHE A 691 17.02 -31.22 11.06
CA PHE A 691 16.23 -30.13 10.53
C PHE A 691 14.74 -30.43 10.74
N CYS A 692 14.04 -29.59 11.52
CA CYS A 692 12.60 -29.74 11.71
C CYS A 692 11.86 -28.73 10.83
N SER A 693 10.93 -29.28 10.06
CA SER A 693 10.16 -28.71 8.97
C SER A 693 9.05 -27.77 9.46
N TRP A 694 9.21 -26.47 9.26
CA TRP A 694 8.10 -25.51 9.33
C TRP A 694 7.61 -25.13 7.93
N VAL A 695 7.39 -26.17 7.12
CA VAL A 695 6.78 -26.08 5.80
C VAL A 695 5.42 -26.77 5.95
N PRO A 696 4.29 -26.15 5.56
CA PRO A 696 2.98 -26.80 5.62
C PRO A 696 3.09 -28.20 4.99
N HIS A 697 2.47 -29.22 5.58
CA HIS A 697 2.59 -30.63 5.15
C HIS A 697 2.21 -30.90 3.67
N LEU A 698 1.75 -29.87 2.94
CA LEU A 698 1.35 -29.89 1.53
C LEU A 698 2.28 -29.08 0.59
N SER A 699 3.28 -28.36 1.10
CA SER A 699 4.22 -27.61 0.24
C SER A 699 5.33 -28.52 -0.30
N PRO A 700 5.72 -28.39 -1.58
CA PRO A 700 6.82 -29.17 -2.16
C PRO A 700 8.13 -28.97 -1.38
N PRO A 701 8.97 -30.01 -1.24
CA PRO A 701 10.28 -29.85 -0.61
C PRO A 701 11.17 -28.92 -1.44
N PRO A 702 12.13 -28.18 -0.84
CA PRO A 702 13.03 -27.30 -1.58
C PRO A 702 13.79 -27.98 -2.74
N ALA A 703 14.08 -29.28 -2.61
CA ALA A 703 14.68 -30.10 -3.66
C ALA A 703 13.87 -30.14 -4.97
N SER A 704 12.55 -29.93 -4.91
CA SER A 704 11.68 -29.89 -6.10
C SER A 704 11.91 -28.67 -6.99
N TYR A 705 12.50 -27.60 -6.43
CA TYR A 705 12.82 -26.37 -7.16
C TYR A 705 14.24 -26.38 -7.73
N GLY A 706 15.14 -27.17 -7.15
CA GLY A 706 16.53 -27.31 -7.59
C GLY A 706 16.65 -27.90 -8.99
N VAL A 707 17.70 -27.50 -9.72
CA VAL A 707 17.97 -27.94 -11.09
C VAL A 707 19.29 -28.70 -11.09
N PRO A 708 19.39 -29.87 -11.75
CA PRO A 708 20.67 -30.58 -11.84
C PRO A 708 21.75 -29.70 -12.49
N CYS A 709 22.88 -29.58 -11.81
CA CYS A 709 24.00 -28.76 -12.24
C CYS A 709 25.35 -29.33 -11.80
N ALA A 710 26.44 -28.80 -12.37
CA ALA A 710 27.80 -29.12 -11.99
C ALA A 710 28.71 -27.88 -12.07
N HIS A 711 29.54 -27.72 -11.05
CA HIS A 711 30.60 -26.71 -10.97
C HIS A 711 31.81 -27.12 -11.81
N MET A 712 32.33 -26.21 -12.63
CA MET A 712 33.37 -26.44 -13.63
C MET A 712 34.48 -25.39 -13.48
N GLU A 713 35.71 -25.84 -13.23
CA GLU A 713 36.90 -24.99 -13.31
C GLU A 713 37.66 -25.22 -14.62
N ASN A 714 37.56 -26.44 -15.17
CA ASN A 714 38.32 -26.84 -16.35
C ASN A 714 37.57 -27.84 -17.25
N ALA A 715 38.16 -28.14 -18.41
CA ALA A 715 37.58 -29.04 -19.40
C ALA A 715 37.40 -30.50 -18.92
N GLN A 716 38.16 -30.95 -17.93
CA GLN A 716 38.01 -32.29 -17.37
C GLN A 716 36.75 -32.38 -16.50
N ASP A 717 36.47 -31.38 -15.67
CA ASP A 717 35.26 -31.35 -14.84
C ASP A 717 34.00 -31.43 -15.71
N LEU A 718 34.02 -30.75 -16.86
CA LEU A 718 32.95 -30.79 -17.85
C LEU A 718 32.75 -32.18 -18.46
N LYS A 719 33.85 -32.85 -18.84
CA LYS A 719 33.79 -34.23 -19.34
C LYS A 719 33.25 -35.18 -18.27
N ASP A 720 33.69 -35.02 -17.03
CA ASP A 720 33.30 -35.86 -15.91
C ASP A 720 31.80 -35.67 -15.58
N ALA A 721 31.30 -34.44 -15.55
CA ALA A 721 29.88 -34.16 -15.30
C ALA A 721 28.95 -34.80 -16.33
N VAL A 722 29.35 -34.77 -17.61
CA VAL A 722 28.59 -35.41 -18.70
C VAL A 722 28.71 -36.94 -18.64
N GLN A 723 29.92 -37.48 -18.43
CA GLN A 723 30.15 -38.93 -18.33
C GLN A 723 29.42 -39.56 -17.15
N GLN A 724 29.37 -38.87 -16.02
CA GLN A 724 28.66 -39.29 -14.81
C GLN A 724 27.15 -39.00 -14.86
N ASN A 725 26.63 -38.48 -15.99
CA ASN A 725 25.23 -38.13 -16.20
C ASN A 725 24.67 -37.19 -15.11
N ARG A 726 25.50 -36.28 -14.58
CA ARG A 726 25.11 -35.27 -13.58
C ARG A 726 24.25 -34.17 -14.19
N VAL A 727 24.45 -33.88 -15.48
CA VAL A 727 23.73 -32.87 -16.25
C VAL A 727 23.48 -33.38 -17.65
N ARG A 728 22.25 -33.20 -18.18
CA ARG A 728 21.88 -33.59 -19.54
C ARG A 728 21.73 -32.40 -20.47
N PHE A 729 21.98 -32.62 -21.76
CA PHE A 729 21.75 -31.63 -22.81
C PHE A 729 20.28 -31.63 -23.28
N PRO A 730 19.72 -30.48 -23.70
CA PRO A 730 20.37 -29.16 -23.74
C PRO A 730 20.63 -28.61 -22.33
N ALA A 731 21.73 -27.89 -22.18
CA ALA A 731 22.16 -27.29 -20.92
C ALA A 731 22.43 -25.79 -21.12
N VAL A 732 22.54 -25.07 -20.01
CA VAL A 732 22.97 -23.67 -19.95
C VAL A 732 24.31 -23.65 -19.22
N MET A 733 25.29 -23.00 -19.83
CA MET A 733 26.59 -22.73 -19.23
C MET A 733 26.63 -21.27 -18.82
N LYS A 734 26.92 -20.98 -17.54
CA LYS A 734 26.97 -19.62 -16.98
C LYS A 734 28.09 -19.48 -15.95
N LEU A 735 28.58 -18.26 -15.70
CA LEU A 735 29.57 -18.01 -14.64
C LEU A 735 28.93 -18.25 -13.26
N GLU A 736 29.68 -18.86 -12.34
CA GLU A 736 29.22 -19.11 -10.96
C GLU A 736 28.84 -17.80 -10.27
N TYR A 737 29.75 -16.82 -10.36
CA TYR A 737 29.64 -15.53 -9.71
C TYR A 737 29.36 -14.41 -10.72
N GLY A 738 28.74 -14.67 -11.87
CA GLY A 738 28.42 -13.62 -12.86
C GLY A 738 27.07 -12.92 -12.63
N ALA A 739 26.90 -11.76 -13.26
CA ALA A 739 25.64 -11.00 -13.36
C ALA A 739 25.38 -10.55 -14.82
N GLY A 740 24.21 -9.96 -15.09
CA GLY A 740 23.92 -9.32 -16.39
C GLY A 740 23.87 -10.28 -17.60
N ALA A 741 23.66 -11.58 -17.35
CA ALA A 741 23.76 -12.66 -18.34
C ALA A 741 25.13 -12.77 -19.05
N VAL A 742 26.18 -12.16 -18.49
CA VAL A 742 27.55 -12.25 -19.02
C VAL A 742 28.01 -13.72 -19.00
N GLY A 743 28.50 -14.18 -20.15
CA GLY A 743 29.01 -15.54 -20.32
C GLY A 743 27.93 -16.64 -20.35
N VAL A 744 26.64 -16.30 -20.32
CA VAL A 744 25.54 -17.28 -20.38
C VAL A 744 25.34 -17.77 -21.81
N LYS A 745 25.33 -19.10 -22.01
CA LYS A 745 25.06 -19.72 -23.31
C LYS A 745 24.31 -21.03 -23.19
N ARG A 746 23.33 -21.24 -24.09
CA ARG A 746 22.70 -22.55 -24.29
C ARG A 746 23.61 -23.44 -25.13
N VAL A 747 23.89 -24.63 -24.63
CA VAL A 747 24.74 -25.62 -25.28
C VAL A 747 23.95 -26.90 -25.51
N GLY A 748 24.04 -27.42 -26.73
CA GLY A 748 23.36 -28.65 -27.17
C GLY A 748 24.22 -29.91 -27.04
N SER A 749 25.53 -29.78 -26.86
CA SER A 749 26.47 -30.89 -26.81
C SER A 749 27.72 -30.58 -25.96
N LEU A 750 28.49 -31.62 -25.63
CA LEU A 750 29.78 -31.48 -24.95
C LEU A 750 30.79 -30.66 -25.77
N GLU A 751 30.77 -30.79 -27.09
CA GLU A 751 31.65 -30.03 -27.99
C GLU A 751 31.35 -28.53 -27.96
N GLU A 752 30.06 -28.17 -28.01
CA GLU A 752 29.64 -26.77 -27.90
C GLU A 752 29.99 -26.17 -26.53
N ALA A 753 29.88 -26.97 -25.46
CA ALA A 753 30.23 -26.56 -24.10
C ALA A 753 31.75 -26.36 -23.93
N LEU A 754 32.58 -27.28 -24.44
CA LEU A 754 34.05 -27.14 -24.44
C LEU A 754 34.48 -25.88 -25.19
N THR A 755 33.91 -25.66 -26.38
CA THR A 755 34.20 -24.46 -27.20
C THR A 755 33.83 -23.18 -26.45
N HIS A 756 32.71 -23.17 -25.72
CA HIS A 756 32.30 -22.02 -24.93
C HIS A 756 33.21 -21.78 -23.73
N LEU A 757 33.59 -22.85 -23.01
CA LEU A 757 34.53 -22.76 -21.89
C LEU A 757 35.88 -22.21 -22.33
N GLU A 758 36.41 -22.68 -23.46
CA GLU A 758 37.66 -22.17 -24.04
C GLU A 758 37.54 -20.70 -24.46
N LYS A 759 36.39 -20.30 -25.04
CA LYS A 759 36.12 -18.89 -25.36
C LYS A 759 36.15 -18.03 -24.10
N ILE A 760 35.38 -18.40 -23.07
CA ILE A 760 35.30 -17.62 -21.82
C ILE A 760 36.64 -17.55 -21.09
N ALA A 761 37.39 -18.66 -21.01
CA ALA A 761 38.75 -18.65 -20.44
C ALA A 761 39.74 -17.82 -21.29
N GLY A 762 39.45 -17.65 -22.58
CA GLY A 762 40.21 -16.82 -23.51
C GLY A 762 39.91 -15.33 -23.37
N ASP A 763 38.63 -14.98 -23.27
CA ASP A 763 38.11 -13.61 -23.37
C ASP A 763 37.97 -12.90 -22.02
N LEU A 764 37.83 -13.65 -20.92
CA LEU A 764 37.65 -13.11 -19.57
C LEU A 764 38.82 -13.60 -18.71
N ARG A 765 39.96 -12.90 -18.73
CA ARG A 765 41.18 -13.28 -17.99
C ARG A 765 41.47 -12.35 -16.82
N GLU A 766 41.26 -11.06 -17.00
CA GLU A 766 41.50 -10.02 -15.98
C GLU A 766 40.34 -9.01 -15.96
N GLU A 767 40.15 -8.26 -14.87
CA GLU A 767 39.06 -7.26 -14.74
C GLU A 767 39.03 -6.21 -15.86
N THR A 768 40.15 -5.99 -16.56
CA THR A 768 40.23 -5.06 -17.69
C THR A 768 39.50 -5.55 -18.94
N ASP A 769 39.20 -6.85 -19.04
CA ASP A 769 38.49 -7.43 -20.19
C ASP A 769 36.98 -7.15 -20.10
N TYR A 770 36.42 -7.18 -18.89
CA TYR A 770 35.09 -6.71 -18.55
C TYR A 770 35.02 -6.41 -17.03
N PRO A 771 34.51 -5.25 -16.59
CA PRO A 771 34.34 -4.96 -15.16
C PRO A 771 33.45 -6.04 -14.51
N GLY A 772 33.91 -6.66 -13.42
CA GLY A 772 33.12 -7.69 -12.72
C GLY A 772 33.20 -9.10 -13.29
N ILE A 773 34.30 -9.49 -13.95
CA ILE A 773 34.58 -10.89 -14.29
C ILE A 773 34.58 -11.75 -13.01
N GLY A 774 33.61 -12.66 -12.92
CA GLY A 774 33.36 -13.41 -11.69
C GLY A 774 32.99 -12.53 -10.48
N LEU A 775 32.69 -11.25 -10.70
CA LEU A 775 32.47 -10.24 -9.67
C LEU A 775 33.59 -10.17 -8.63
N GLY A 776 34.85 -10.38 -9.05
CA GLY A 776 36.02 -10.46 -8.15
C GLY A 776 36.25 -11.83 -7.50
N TRP A 777 35.43 -12.84 -7.81
CA TRP A 777 35.51 -14.22 -7.28
C TRP A 777 36.12 -15.24 -8.25
N GLY A 778 36.44 -14.83 -9.49
CA GLY A 778 37.07 -15.68 -10.51
C GLY A 778 36.09 -16.33 -11.50
N ASN A 779 36.63 -17.14 -12.43
CA ASN A 779 35.96 -17.45 -13.71
C ASN A 779 35.34 -18.84 -13.76
N ALA A 780 35.11 -19.44 -12.58
CA ALA A 780 34.46 -20.73 -12.50
C ALA A 780 33.08 -20.68 -13.15
N MET A 781 32.72 -21.78 -13.83
CA MET A 781 31.47 -21.90 -14.57
C MET A 781 30.58 -22.96 -13.94
N THR A 782 29.27 -22.84 -14.15
CA THR A 782 28.30 -23.89 -13.86
C THR A 782 27.67 -24.36 -15.17
N LEU A 783 27.56 -25.68 -15.32
CA LEU A 783 26.72 -26.31 -16.34
C LEU A 783 25.42 -26.76 -15.66
N MET A 784 24.29 -26.23 -16.10
CA MET A 784 22.96 -26.49 -15.52
C MET A 784 22.00 -27.01 -16.60
N GLU A 785 21.12 -27.95 -16.28
CA GLU A 785 20.11 -28.40 -17.24
C GLU A 785 19.23 -27.24 -17.72
N PHE A 786 18.90 -27.21 -19.02
CA PHE A 786 18.08 -26.14 -19.56
C PHE A 786 16.63 -26.25 -19.06
N VAL A 787 16.16 -25.20 -18.40
CA VAL A 787 14.79 -25.09 -17.89
C VAL A 787 13.93 -24.27 -18.86
N GLY A 788 12.92 -24.91 -19.45
CA GLY A 788 11.90 -24.23 -20.26
C GLY A 788 10.82 -23.54 -19.42
N GLY A 789 9.83 -22.93 -20.09
CA GLY A 789 8.73 -22.21 -19.42
C GLY A 789 8.87 -20.70 -19.46
N THR A 790 7.91 -20.00 -18.83
CA THR A 790 7.94 -18.53 -18.68
C THR A 790 8.81 -18.14 -17.50
N GLU A 791 9.48 -17.00 -17.59
CA GLU A 791 10.44 -16.51 -16.60
C GLU A 791 9.81 -15.44 -15.72
N HIS A 792 10.13 -15.46 -14.43
CA HIS A 792 9.52 -14.61 -13.42
C HIS A 792 10.54 -14.25 -12.36
N ASP A 793 10.45 -13.01 -11.87
CA ASP A 793 11.19 -12.58 -10.70
C ASP A 793 10.23 -12.44 -9.53
N VAL A 794 10.70 -12.88 -8.36
CA VAL A 794 9.98 -12.72 -7.10
C VAL A 794 10.86 -11.95 -6.12
N ASP A 795 10.50 -10.69 -5.87
CA ASP A 795 11.10 -9.90 -4.79
C ASP A 795 10.42 -10.27 -3.47
N VAL A 796 11.12 -11.02 -2.61
CA VAL A 796 10.65 -11.43 -1.28
C VAL A 796 11.31 -10.59 -0.18
N LEU A 797 10.50 -10.19 0.80
CA LEU A 797 10.93 -9.47 1.99
C LEU A 797 10.76 -10.40 3.21
N LEU A 798 11.88 -10.74 3.85
CA LEU A 798 11.91 -11.63 5.00
C LEU A 798 12.41 -10.92 6.26
N PHE A 799 11.77 -11.20 7.39
CA PHE A 799 12.20 -10.77 8.72
C PHE A 799 12.02 -11.91 9.72
N ASP A 800 13.08 -12.31 10.42
CA ASP A 800 13.11 -13.50 11.29
C ASP A 800 12.60 -14.78 10.61
N GLY A 801 12.78 -14.88 9.29
CA GLY A 801 12.30 -15.97 8.46
C GLY A 801 10.80 -15.94 8.15
N ARG A 802 10.08 -14.88 8.53
CA ARG A 802 8.68 -14.67 8.14
C ARG A 802 8.62 -13.92 6.81
N LEU A 803 7.67 -14.28 5.95
CA LEU A 803 7.40 -13.57 4.71
C LEU A 803 6.56 -12.31 5.00
N GLU A 804 7.21 -11.15 5.01
CA GLU A 804 6.55 -9.84 5.21
C GLU A 804 6.02 -9.28 3.89
N GLY A 805 6.63 -9.63 2.75
CA GLY A 805 6.16 -9.22 1.43
C GLY A 805 6.68 -10.06 0.26
N ALA A 806 5.91 -10.12 -0.84
CA ALA A 806 6.33 -10.77 -2.08
C ALA A 806 5.70 -10.08 -3.30
N PHE A 807 6.51 -9.77 -4.32
CA PHE A 807 6.06 -9.13 -5.56
C PHE A 807 6.57 -9.92 -6.76
N VAL A 808 5.67 -10.23 -7.70
CA VAL A 808 6.00 -11.07 -8.87
C VAL A 808 5.92 -10.24 -10.15
N SER A 809 7.00 -10.23 -10.92
CA SER A 809 7.07 -9.71 -12.29
C SER A 809 7.26 -10.84 -13.30
N ASP A 810 6.67 -10.67 -14.49
CA ASP A 810 6.90 -11.56 -15.62
C ASP A 810 8.03 -11.00 -16.50
N ASN A 811 8.90 -11.88 -16.97
CA ASN A 811 9.94 -11.56 -17.96
C ASN A 811 9.53 -12.06 -19.34
N GLY A 812 9.72 -11.20 -20.34
CA GLY A 812 9.53 -11.52 -21.75
C GLY A 812 10.62 -12.49 -22.23
N PRO A 813 10.46 -13.07 -23.43
CA PRO A 813 11.51 -13.91 -24.02
C PRO A 813 12.87 -13.21 -24.06
N THR A 814 13.88 -13.84 -23.46
CA THR A 814 15.26 -13.35 -23.51
C THR A 814 15.80 -13.30 -24.94
N ARG A 815 16.75 -12.40 -25.20
CA ARG A 815 17.44 -12.33 -26.48
C ARG A 815 18.55 -13.38 -26.54
N LEU A 816 18.46 -14.27 -27.53
CA LEU A 816 19.45 -15.31 -27.77
C LEU A 816 20.63 -14.79 -28.62
N PRO A 817 21.86 -15.31 -28.43
CA PRO A 817 22.23 -16.45 -27.59
C PRO A 817 22.58 -16.12 -26.12
N ALA A 818 22.71 -14.84 -25.77
CA ALA A 818 23.25 -14.38 -24.48
C ALA A 818 22.21 -14.29 -23.34
N PHE A 819 20.96 -14.75 -23.55
CA PHE A 819 19.86 -14.68 -22.59
C PHE A 819 19.60 -13.28 -21.98
N THR A 820 19.98 -12.20 -22.68
CA THR A 820 19.76 -10.84 -22.20
C THR A 820 18.26 -10.55 -22.02
N GLU A 821 17.90 -9.91 -20.92
CA GLU A 821 16.53 -9.43 -20.66
C GLU A 821 16.05 -8.47 -21.75
N THR A 822 14.76 -8.52 -22.07
CA THR A 822 14.20 -7.76 -23.21
C THR A 822 12.97 -6.95 -22.85
N ALA A 823 12.05 -7.51 -22.09
CA ALA A 823 10.80 -6.90 -21.69
C ALA A 823 10.34 -7.47 -20.36
N ALA A 824 9.53 -6.70 -19.64
CA ALA A 824 9.00 -7.09 -18.34
C ALA A 824 7.59 -6.55 -18.14
N ARG A 825 6.86 -7.18 -17.22
CA ARG A 825 5.51 -6.78 -16.82
C ARG A 825 5.31 -6.96 -15.32
N MET A 826 4.59 -6.03 -14.69
CA MET A 826 4.16 -6.15 -13.29
C MET A 826 2.75 -5.57 -13.12
N PRO A 827 1.84 -6.18 -12.35
CA PRO A 827 1.94 -7.51 -11.74
C PRO A 827 2.06 -8.64 -12.78
N THR A 828 2.48 -9.81 -12.30
CA THR A 828 2.40 -11.06 -13.07
C THR A 828 1.00 -11.30 -13.66
N GLY A 829 0.96 -11.83 -14.88
CA GLY A 829 -0.25 -12.31 -15.55
C GLY A 829 -0.61 -13.76 -15.27
N LEU A 830 0.15 -14.42 -14.41
CA LEU A 830 -0.16 -15.77 -13.98
C LEU A 830 -1.46 -15.83 -13.19
N ALA A 831 -2.15 -16.96 -13.32
CA ALA A 831 -3.30 -17.28 -12.49
C ALA A 831 -2.91 -17.27 -10.99
N PRO A 832 -3.84 -16.91 -10.07
CA PRO A 832 -3.53 -16.75 -8.65
C PRO A 832 -2.82 -17.95 -8.00
N ASP A 833 -3.19 -19.18 -8.38
CA ASP A 833 -2.58 -20.42 -7.91
C ASP A 833 -1.09 -20.53 -8.32
N LYS A 834 -0.77 -20.23 -9.58
CA LYS A 834 0.61 -20.24 -10.09
C LYS A 834 1.46 -19.13 -9.47
N ARG A 835 0.86 -17.95 -9.24
CA ARG A 835 1.51 -16.85 -8.52
C ARG A 835 1.89 -17.28 -7.10
N VAL A 836 0.97 -17.92 -6.37
CA VAL A 836 1.25 -18.44 -5.01
C VAL A 836 2.34 -19.51 -5.05
N GLN A 837 2.34 -20.40 -6.05
CA GLN A 837 3.41 -21.40 -6.21
C GLN A 837 4.79 -20.75 -6.39
N LEU A 838 4.91 -19.66 -7.18
CA LEU A 838 6.17 -18.91 -7.32
C LEU A 838 6.60 -18.28 -6.00
N ILE A 839 5.68 -17.63 -5.29
CA ILE A 839 5.97 -16.99 -3.99
C ILE A 839 6.46 -18.04 -2.99
N HIS A 840 5.80 -19.19 -2.90
CA HIS A 840 6.22 -20.29 -2.03
C HIS A 840 7.57 -20.86 -2.45
N ALA A 841 7.82 -21.06 -3.75
CA ALA A 841 9.10 -21.55 -4.24
C ALA A 841 10.25 -20.59 -3.90
N ALA A 842 10.05 -19.28 -4.09
CA ALA A 842 11.02 -18.25 -3.71
C ALA A 842 11.29 -18.27 -2.20
N TYR A 843 10.23 -18.19 -1.39
CA TYR A 843 10.31 -18.21 0.07
C TYR A 843 11.02 -19.47 0.60
N HIS A 844 10.61 -20.66 0.14
CA HIS A 844 11.22 -21.92 0.56
C HIS A 844 12.67 -22.06 0.12
N SER A 845 13.03 -21.56 -1.07
CA SER A 845 14.42 -21.56 -1.54
C SER A 845 15.29 -20.65 -0.67
N CYS A 846 14.83 -19.42 -0.36
CA CYS A 846 15.52 -18.53 0.57
C CYS A 846 15.72 -19.15 1.95
N LEU A 847 14.66 -19.69 2.56
CA LEU A 847 14.75 -20.33 3.87
C LEU A 847 15.67 -21.56 3.87
N ALA A 848 15.64 -22.37 2.81
CA ALA A 848 16.50 -23.53 2.69
C ALA A 848 17.98 -23.14 2.61
N CYS A 849 18.31 -22.01 1.97
CA CYS A 849 19.66 -21.44 1.98
C CYS A 849 20.03 -20.80 3.33
N GLY A 850 19.08 -20.56 4.24
CA GLY A 850 19.30 -19.88 5.52
C GLY A 850 19.12 -18.36 5.47
N LEU A 851 18.52 -17.83 4.39
CA LEU A 851 18.19 -16.43 4.24
C LEU A 851 16.90 -16.12 5.00
N ARG A 852 17.02 -15.37 6.11
CA ARG A 852 15.90 -15.10 7.03
C ARG A 852 15.58 -13.62 7.21
N ASP A 853 16.55 -12.75 6.95
CA ASP A 853 16.46 -11.31 7.15
C ASP A 853 17.04 -10.59 5.93
N GLY A 854 16.16 -10.01 5.11
CA GLY A 854 16.55 -9.19 3.97
C GLY A 854 15.45 -9.04 2.93
N VAL A 855 15.76 -8.26 1.90
CA VAL A 855 15.03 -8.27 0.63
C VAL A 855 15.85 -9.09 -0.36
N PHE A 856 15.23 -10.07 -1.00
CA PHE A 856 15.88 -10.98 -1.92
C PHE A 856 15.10 -11.01 -3.22
N ASN A 857 15.81 -10.98 -4.35
CA ASN A 857 15.23 -11.16 -5.66
C ASN A 857 15.51 -12.59 -6.13
N VAL A 858 14.46 -13.33 -6.44
CA VAL A 858 14.56 -14.76 -6.81
C VAL A 858 14.03 -14.97 -8.22
N GLU A 859 14.89 -15.50 -9.09
CA GLU A 859 14.56 -15.73 -10.48
C GLU A 859 14.10 -17.18 -10.68
N LEU A 860 12.92 -17.36 -11.29
CA LEU A 860 12.27 -18.66 -11.45
C LEU A 860 11.73 -18.86 -12.87
N LYS A 861 11.69 -20.12 -13.30
CA LYS A 861 10.88 -20.55 -14.44
C LYS A 861 9.59 -21.20 -13.95
N MET A 862 8.46 -20.77 -14.48
CA MET A 862 7.19 -21.49 -14.36
C MET A 862 7.08 -22.53 -15.47
N THR A 863 7.27 -23.80 -15.11
CA THR A 863 7.19 -24.95 -16.03
C THR A 863 5.81 -25.62 -15.96
N PRO A 864 5.46 -26.51 -16.90
CA PRO A 864 4.25 -27.34 -16.77
C PRO A 864 4.20 -28.21 -15.51
N LEU A 865 5.35 -28.47 -14.87
CA LEU A 865 5.49 -29.26 -13.63
C LEU A 865 5.65 -28.38 -12.39
N GLY A 866 5.38 -27.08 -12.50
CA GLY A 866 5.55 -26.10 -11.44
C GLY A 866 6.87 -25.31 -11.52
N PRO A 867 7.17 -24.51 -10.50
CA PRO A 867 8.32 -23.60 -10.50
C PRO A 867 9.66 -24.35 -10.42
N ARG A 868 10.69 -23.75 -11.02
CA ARG A 868 12.10 -24.16 -10.93
C ARG A 868 12.96 -22.92 -10.73
N LEU A 869 13.89 -23.01 -9.79
CA LEU A 869 14.80 -21.92 -9.45
C LEU A 869 15.84 -21.73 -10.57
N LEU A 870 16.20 -20.49 -10.87
CA LEU A 870 17.33 -20.14 -11.72
C LEU A 870 18.49 -19.58 -10.90
N GLU A 871 18.20 -18.66 -9.97
CA GLU A 871 19.16 -18.08 -9.02
C GLU A 871 18.46 -17.29 -7.90
N ILE A 872 19.23 -17.01 -6.84
CA ILE A 872 18.82 -16.15 -5.72
C ILE A 872 19.82 -14.99 -5.65
N ASN A 873 19.34 -13.79 -5.95
CA ASN A 873 20.07 -12.56 -5.71
C ASN A 873 19.84 -12.15 -4.25
N ALA A 874 20.86 -12.27 -3.40
CA ALA A 874 20.77 -12.03 -1.96
C ALA A 874 20.72 -10.54 -1.56
N ARG A 875 19.97 -9.75 -2.34
CA ARG A 875 19.75 -8.30 -2.22
C ARG A 875 18.45 -7.90 -2.90
N MET A 876 18.06 -6.64 -2.72
CA MET A 876 16.93 -6.04 -3.44
C MET A 876 17.10 -6.14 -4.97
N GLY A 877 15.99 -6.42 -5.67
CA GLY A 877 15.92 -6.43 -7.13
C GLY A 877 16.41 -5.12 -7.76
N GLY A 878 17.03 -5.26 -8.94
CA GLY A 878 17.61 -4.14 -9.68
C GLY A 878 16.61 -3.38 -10.55
N PHE A 879 17.14 -2.52 -11.41
CA PHE A 879 16.41 -1.87 -12.50
C PHE A 879 15.17 -1.07 -12.06
N TYR A 880 14.01 -1.49 -12.54
CA TYR A 880 12.70 -0.85 -12.38
C TYR A 880 11.88 -1.48 -11.26
N LEU A 881 12.29 -2.62 -10.69
CA LEU A 881 11.49 -3.42 -9.77
C LEU A 881 11.05 -2.63 -8.54
N ARG A 882 11.99 -1.97 -7.85
CA ARG A 882 11.65 -1.07 -6.74
C ARG A 882 10.65 0.02 -7.15
N ASP A 883 10.89 0.68 -8.28
CA ASP A 883 10.05 1.79 -8.73
C ASP A 883 8.63 1.29 -9.03
N TRP A 884 8.49 0.20 -9.79
CA TRP A 884 7.19 -0.37 -10.12
C TRP A 884 6.45 -0.90 -8.90
N ILE A 885 7.15 -1.55 -7.95
CA ILE A 885 6.54 -2.01 -6.69
C ILE A 885 6.00 -0.81 -5.90
N LEU A 886 6.77 0.27 -5.83
CA LEU A 886 6.35 1.50 -5.18
C LEU A 886 5.14 2.14 -5.88
N GLN A 887 5.14 2.21 -7.22
CA GLN A 887 4.06 2.83 -8.00
C GLN A 887 2.77 2.00 -8.03
N LEU A 888 2.87 0.66 -8.00
CA LEU A 888 1.73 -0.25 -8.11
C LEU A 888 1.12 -0.61 -6.76
N TYR A 889 1.95 -0.81 -5.73
CA TYR A 889 1.48 -1.31 -4.43
C TYR A 889 1.64 -0.28 -3.30
N GLY A 890 2.29 0.85 -3.56
CA GLY A 890 2.61 1.84 -2.52
C GLY A 890 3.65 1.33 -1.51
N VAL A 891 4.40 0.28 -1.84
CA VAL A 891 5.39 -0.34 -0.97
C VAL A 891 6.81 0.09 -1.35
N ASP A 892 7.54 0.67 -0.40
CA ASP A 892 8.93 1.03 -0.59
C ASP A 892 9.85 -0.08 -0.05
N ILE A 893 10.19 -1.03 -0.93
CA ILE A 893 11.06 -2.16 -0.56
C ILE A 893 12.49 -1.72 -0.19
N LEU A 894 12.93 -0.52 -0.59
CA LEU A 894 14.21 0.03 -0.16
C LEU A 894 14.17 0.48 1.30
N LEU A 895 13.10 1.17 1.71
CA LEU A 895 12.89 1.50 3.12
C LEU A 895 12.83 0.21 3.96
N ALA A 896 12.13 -0.81 3.46
CA ALA A 896 12.07 -2.11 4.13
C ALA A 896 13.46 -2.76 4.28
N ALA A 897 14.31 -2.72 3.25
CA ALA A 897 15.68 -3.23 3.33
C ALA A 897 16.50 -2.53 4.43
N PHE A 898 16.40 -1.20 4.54
CA PHE A 898 17.03 -0.45 5.62
C PHE A 898 16.45 -0.80 7.00
N MET A 899 15.14 -0.94 7.12
CA MET A 899 14.49 -1.35 8.37
C MET A 899 14.99 -2.70 8.85
N VAL A 900 15.01 -3.71 7.96
CA VAL A 900 15.49 -5.06 8.29
C VAL A 900 16.95 -5.03 8.76
N ALA A 901 17.82 -4.30 8.05
CA ALA A 901 19.22 -4.15 8.45
C ALA A 901 19.38 -3.50 9.84
N CYS A 902 18.47 -2.59 10.20
CA CYS A 902 18.43 -1.95 11.51
C CYS A 902 17.69 -2.76 12.59
N GLY A 903 17.30 -4.00 12.32
CA GLY A 903 16.58 -4.83 13.29
C GLY A 903 15.10 -4.48 13.47
N LEU A 904 14.53 -3.66 12.59
CA LEU A 904 13.12 -3.25 12.66
C LEU A 904 12.26 -4.06 11.67
N PRO A 905 11.16 -4.68 12.14
CA PRO A 905 10.25 -5.39 11.26
C PRO A 905 9.51 -4.38 10.37
N PRO A 906 9.64 -4.47 9.03
CA PRO A 906 8.78 -3.71 8.14
C PRO A 906 7.34 -4.23 8.24
N ARG A 907 6.37 -3.32 8.23
CA ARG A 907 4.95 -3.65 8.16
C ARG A 907 4.39 -3.19 6.84
N LEU A 908 4.03 -4.16 6.03
CA LEU A 908 3.37 -3.95 4.76
C LEU A 908 1.89 -4.26 4.92
N PRO A 909 0.98 -3.53 4.25
CA PRO A 909 -0.35 -4.08 4.03
C PRO A 909 -0.16 -5.42 3.29
N SER A 910 -0.86 -6.49 3.72
CA SER A 910 -0.60 -7.88 3.30
C SER A 910 -0.24 -8.00 1.81
N ALA A 911 1.00 -8.34 1.50
CA ALA A 911 1.54 -8.29 0.14
C ALA A 911 0.91 -9.30 -0.82
N THR A 912 0.30 -10.37 -0.29
CA THR A 912 -0.47 -11.33 -1.10
C THR A 912 -1.90 -10.85 -1.40
N CYS A 913 -2.35 -9.77 -0.75
CA CYS A 913 -3.72 -9.28 -0.78
C CYS A 913 -3.85 -7.83 -1.28
N LEU A 914 -2.76 -7.09 -1.47
CA LEU A 914 -2.80 -5.74 -2.03
C LEU A 914 -3.20 -5.79 -3.51
N PRO A 915 -4.33 -5.19 -3.91
CA PRO A 915 -4.64 -5.05 -5.32
C PRO A 915 -3.62 -4.10 -5.96
N PRO A 916 -2.96 -4.49 -7.07
CA PRO A 916 -2.08 -3.60 -7.80
C PRO A 916 -2.88 -2.44 -8.39
N GLN A 917 -2.34 -1.23 -8.33
CA GLN A 917 -2.97 -0.01 -8.85
C GLN A 917 -2.80 0.15 -10.37
N GLY A 918 -2.97 -0.93 -11.13
CA GLY A 918 -2.76 -0.99 -12.58
C GLY A 918 -1.62 -1.94 -12.97
N HIS A 919 -1.10 -1.75 -14.17
CA HIS A 919 -0.16 -2.65 -14.83
C HIS A 919 0.93 -1.86 -15.53
N TYR A 920 2.19 -2.22 -15.28
CA TYR A 920 3.32 -1.80 -16.07
C TYR A 920 3.68 -2.86 -17.11
N ALA A 921 3.98 -2.41 -18.32
CA ALA A 921 4.75 -3.15 -19.32
C ALA A 921 5.96 -2.32 -19.71
N GLY A 922 7.13 -2.93 -19.84
CA GLY A 922 8.38 -2.26 -20.18
C GLY A 922 9.30 -3.06 -21.09
N ILE A 923 10.23 -2.36 -21.73
CA ILE A 923 11.29 -2.94 -22.54
C ILE A 923 12.67 -2.48 -22.06
N MET A 924 13.67 -3.31 -22.26
CA MET A 924 15.08 -2.95 -22.10
C MET A 924 15.61 -2.34 -23.39
N CYS A 925 16.20 -1.16 -23.30
CA CYS A 925 16.87 -0.51 -24.42
C CYS A 925 18.36 -0.84 -24.38
N VAL A 926 18.82 -1.73 -25.25
CA VAL A 926 20.26 -2.01 -25.46
C VAL A 926 20.86 -1.07 -26.52
N VAL A 927 22.05 -0.52 -26.27
CA VAL A 927 22.68 0.48 -27.16
C VAL A 927 22.96 -0.09 -28.55
N SER A 928 23.42 -1.34 -28.63
CA SER A 928 23.74 -2.02 -29.89
C SER A 928 22.59 -2.06 -30.90
N GLN A 929 21.35 -2.21 -30.42
CA GLN A 929 20.15 -2.27 -31.27
C GLN A 929 19.46 -0.91 -31.41
N HIS A 930 19.56 -0.04 -30.40
CA HIS A 930 18.81 1.21 -30.33
C HIS A 930 19.65 2.46 -30.58
N ARG A 931 20.94 2.35 -30.93
CA ARG A 931 21.86 3.50 -31.10
C ARG A 931 21.30 4.61 -31.98
N GLN A 932 20.66 4.26 -33.10
CA GLN A 932 20.06 5.25 -33.99
C GLN A 932 18.93 6.01 -33.30
N ALA A 933 18.01 5.30 -32.64
CA ALA A 933 16.91 5.91 -31.90
C ALA A 933 17.41 6.74 -30.71
N LEU A 934 18.35 6.22 -29.93
CA LEU A 934 18.98 6.89 -28.78
C LEU A 934 19.79 8.15 -29.19
N ASN A 935 20.18 8.28 -30.46
CA ASN A 935 20.79 9.49 -30.99
C ASN A 935 19.78 10.45 -31.66
N THR A 936 18.52 10.04 -31.83
CA THR A 936 17.51 10.79 -32.59
C THR A 936 16.16 10.86 -31.85
N THR A 937 15.22 9.98 -32.17
CA THR A 937 13.82 9.99 -31.72
C THR A 937 13.65 9.63 -30.24
N ALA A 938 14.49 8.76 -29.72
CA ALA A 938 14.53 8.31 -28.34
C ALA A 938 15.76 8.87 -27.58
N HIS A 939 16.22 10.07 -27.94
CA HIS A 939 17.36 10.69 -27.28
C HIS A 939 17.16 10.80 -25.75
N PRO A 940 18.18 10.57 -24.89
CA PRO A 940 18.01 10.56 -23.42
C PRO A 940 17.26 11.78 -22.87
N ARG A 941 17.59 12.98 -23.36
CA ARG A 941 16.85 14.22 -23.00
C ARG A 941 15.35 14.15 -23.32
N ARG A 942 14.98 13.56 -24.47
CA ARG A 942 13.58 13.38 -24.86
C ARG A 942 12.89 12.32 -24.01
N LEU A 943 13.57 11.22 -23.70
CA LEU A 943 13.02 10.20 -22.79
C LEU A 943 12.76 10.76 -21.40
N ARG A 944 13.70 11.54 -20.84
CA ARG A 944 13.51 12.24 -19.55
C ARG A 944 12.35 13.24 -19.59
N GLN A 945 12.19 13.97 -20.70
CA GLN A 945 11.05 14.86 -20.88
C GLN A 945 9.72 14.09 -20.91
N LEU A 946 9.64 13.00 -21.69
CA LEU A 946 8.44 12.15 -21.76
C LEU A 946 8.11 11.51 -20.40
N HIS A 947 9.13 11.19 -19.61
CA HIS A 947 8.98 10.74 -18.24
C HIS A 947 8.35 11.81 -17.33
N GLN A 948 8.84 13.05 -17.41
CA GLN A 948 8.29 14.18 -16.66
C GLN A 948 6.85 14.53 -17.09
N GLU A 949 6.53 14.35 -18.38
CA GLU A 949 5.18 14.51 -18.93
C GLU A 949 4.23 13.35 -18.57
N GLY A 950 4.72 12.27 -17.94
CA GLY A 950 3.94 11.10 -17.56
C GLY A 950 3.54 10.20 -18.74
N VAL A 951 4.13 10.41 -19.93
CA VAL A 951 3.86 9.60 -21.13
C VAL A 951 4.47 8.20 -21.03
N LEU A 952 5.64 8.11 -20.38
CA LEU A 952 6.35 6.87 -20.09
C LEU A 952 6.98 6.93 -18.70
N ARG A 953 7.46 5.79 -18.21
CA ARG A 953 8.35 5.69 -17.06
C ARG A 953 9.73 5.29 -17.57
N LEU A 954 10.76 5.98 -17.10
CA LEU A 954 12.16 5.78 -17.51
C LEU A 954 12.97 5.38 -16.29
N ASN A 955 13.71 4.29 -16.39
CA ASN A 955 14.72 3.90 -15.39
C ASN A 955 16.07 3.77 -16.11
N GLU A 956 16.97 4.74 -15.91
CA GLU A 956 18.30 4.77 -16.53
C GLU A 956 19.28 3.91 -15.73
N LEU A 957 20.10 3.12 -16.43
CA LEU A 957 21.13 2.29 -15.82
C LEU A 957 22.51 2.90 -15.92
N GLU A 958 22.83 3.37 -17.13
CA GLU A 958 24.11 3.92 -17.49
C GLU A 958 23.97 5.41 -17.81
N GLU A 959 25.01 6.18 -17.49
CA GLU A 959 25.05 7.60 -17.85
C GLU A 959 25.42 7.80 -19.32
N GLU A 960 26.28 6.92 -19.84
CA GLU A 960 26.83 6.99 -21.19
C GLU A 960 26.28 5.90 -22.12
N LEU A 961 26.25 6.21 -23.42
CA LEU A 961 25.83 5.26 -24.45
C LEU A 961 27.00 4.34 -24.84
N ILE A 962 27.28 3.36 -23.98
CA ILE A 962 28.37 2.40 -24.17
C ILE A 962 27.86 1.20 -24.99
N SER A 963 28.67 0.73 -25.93
CA SER A 963 28.40 -0.49 -26.70
C SER A 963 29.57 -1.46 -26.48
N GLY A 964 29.30 -2.60 -25.85
CA GLY A 964 30.26 -3.69 -25.61
C GLY A 964 29.93 -4.97 -26.37
N GLU A 965 30.83 -5.97 -26.28
CA GLU A 965 30.57 -7.33 -26.77
C GLU A 965 29.49 -8.03 -25.92
N TYR A 966 29.52 -7.82 -24.61
CA TYR A 966 28.46 -8.20 -23.69
C TYR A 966 27.47 -7.03 -23.58
N GLU A 967 26.24 -7.25 -24.04
CA GLU A 967 25.23 -6.20 -24.16
C GLU A 967 24.43 -6.06 -22.86
N GLU A 968 24.64 -4.96 -22.15
CA GLU A 968 23.80 -4.56 -21.03
C GLU A 968 22.73 -3.54 -21.43
N PRO A 969 21.56 -3.54 -20.77
CA PRO A 969 20.56 -2.49 -20.96
C PRO A 969 21.08 -1.11 -20.55
N TYR A 970 20.90 -0.12 -21.43
CA TYR A 970 21.14 1.30 -21.10
C TYR A 970 20.02 1.88 -20.22
N CYS A 971 18.77 1.55 -20.53
CA CYS A 971 17.62 1.98 -19.76
C CYS A 971 16.43 1.03 -19.91
N ASN A 972 15.47 1.12 -18.98
CA ASN A 972 14.12 0.59 -19.15
C ASN A 972 13.18 1.72 -19.57
N VAL A 973 12.33 1.45 -20.56
CA VAL A 973 11.19 2.31 -20.94
C VAL A 973 9.91 1.53 -20.72
N SER A 974 8.98 2.10 -19.95
CA SER A 974 7.72 1.44 -19.61
C SER A 974 6.51 2.36 -19.64
N VAL A 975 5.32 1.75 -19.70
CA VAL A 975 4.02 2.42 -19.71
C VAL A 975 3.14 1.77 -18.65
N ARG A 976 2.35 2.61 -17.94
CA ARG A 976 1.30 2.17 -17.02
C ARG A 976 -0.06 2.29 -17.68
N ASP A 977 -0.91 1.31 -17.41
CA ASP A 977 -2.35 1.36 -17.72
C ASP A 977 -3.15 0.59 -16.67
N ASP A 978 -4.47 0.72 -16.66
CA ASP A 978 -5.33 -0.02 -15.74
C ASP A 978 -5.47 -1.48 -16.19
N ARG A 979 -5.41 -1.71 -17.51
CA ARG A 979 -5.49 -3.05 -18.11
C ARG A 979 -4.14 -3.52 -18.65
N PRO A 980 -3.76 -4.79 -18.43
CA PRO A 980 -2.46 -5.30 -18.88
C PRO A 980 -2.30 -5.27 -20.41
N ASP A 981 -3.37 -5.57 -21.15
CA ASP A 981 -3.35 -5.52 -22.62
C ASP A 981 -3.19 -4.10 -23.16
N ASP A 982 -3.82 -3.12 -22.51
CA ASP A 982 -3.74 -1.72 -22.93
C ASP A 982 -2.35 -1.16 -22.64
N ALA A 983 -1.75 -1.48 -21.48
CA ALA A 983 -0.35 -1.16 -21.18
C ALA A 983 0.60 -1.73 -22.24
N ARG A 984 0.41 -3.01 -22.63
CA ARG A 984 1.20 -3.69 -23.67
C ARG A 984 1.06 -3.02 -25.04
N GLN A 985 -0.17 -2.71 -25.47
CA GLN A 985 -0.44 -2.08 -26.77
C GLN A 985 0.09 -0.65 -26.83
N ARG A 986 -0.11 0.14 -25.77
CA ARG A 986 0.40 1.51 -25.67
C ARG A 986 1.93 1.54 -25.69
N LEU A 987 2.58 0.62 -24.96
CA LEU A 987 4.03 0.47 -25.01
C LEU A 987 4.52 0.17 -26.43
N LEU A 988 3.90 -0.80 -27.11
CA LEU A 988 4.27 -1.15 -28.49
C LEU A 988 4.13 0.05 -29.44
N ALA A 989 3.01 0.77 -29.38
CA ALA A 989 2.77 1.95 -30.20
C ALA A 989 3.77 3.08 -29.90
N LEU A 990 4.06 3.33 -28.62
CA LEU A 990 5.05 4.32 -28.20
C LEU A 990 6.45 3.96 -28.72
N CYS A 991 6.88 2.71 -28.53
CA CYS A 991 8.19 2.25 -28.98
C CYS A 991 8.33 2.25 -30.52
N GLN A 992 7.25 1.99 -31.26
CA GLN A 992 7.22 2.17 -32.72
C GLN A 992 7.43 3.64 -33.11
N GLY A 993 6.72 4.56 -32.46
CA GLY A 993 6.88 6.01 -32.69
C GLY A 993 8.28 6.53 -32.32
N LEU A 994 8.91 5.95 -31.30
CA LEU A 994 10.26 6.29 -30.87
C LEU A 994 11.36 5.57 -31.66
N GLY A 995 11.04 4.64 -32.57
CA GLY A 995 12.02 3.84 -33.30
C GLY A 995 12.75 2.79 -32.45
N LEU A 996 12.22 2.45 -31.28
CA LEU A 996 12.73 1.39 -30.39
C LEU A 996 12.23 0.00 -30.81
N HIS A 997 11.25 -0.07 -31.71
CA HIS A 997 10.86 -1.31 -32.39
C HIS A 997 11.64 -1.46 -33.70
N CYS A 998 12.60 -2.39 -33.77
CA CYS A 998 13.44 -2.59 -34.95
C CYS A 998 13.50 -4.07 -35.42
N PRO A 999 12.38 -4.65 -35.89
CA PRO A 999 12.35 -6.03 -36.35
C PRO A 999 13.22 -6.24 -37.62
N PRO A 1000 13.81 -7.44 -37.81
CA PRO A 1000 13.76 -8.59 -36.91
C PRO A 1000 14.79 -8.52 -35.76
N ARG A 1001 15.64 -7.48 -35.71
CA ARG A 1001 16.76 -7.39 -34.76
C ARG A 1001 16.31 -7.19 -33.31
N TYR A 1002 15.24 -6.43 -33.12
CA TYR A 1002 14.56 -6.23 -31.84
C TYR A 1002 13.04 -6.22 -32.07
N ASP A 1003 12.43 -7.40 -32.05
CA ASP A 1003 11.00 -7.58 -32.31
C ASP A 1003 10.18 -7.55 -31.02
N LEU A 1004 9.59 -6.39 -30.73
CA LEU A 1004 8.69 -6.19 -29.59
C LEU A 1004 7.40 -7.02 -29.68
N GLY A 1005 6.95 -7.40 -30.88
CA GLY A 1005 5.81 -8.29 -31.04
C GLY A 1005 6.09 -9.67 -30.44
N TYR A 1006 7.34 -10.15 -30.59
CA TYR A 1006 7.83 -11.37 -29.96
C TYR A 1006 8.14 -11.17 -28.47
N PHE A 1007 8.88 -10.12 -28.10
CA PHE A 1007 9.27 -9.92 -26.69
C PHE A 1007 8.10 -9.60 -25.75
N LEU A 1008 7.01 -9.03 -26.26
CA LEU A 1008 5.77 -8.80 -25.49
C LEU A 1008 4.75 -9.94 -25.65
N SER A 1009 5.08 -11.01 -26.39
CA SER A 1009 4.10 -12.05 -26.77
C SER A 1009 3.60 -12.88 -25.59
N GLN A 1010 4.37 -12.94 -24.50
CA GLN A 1010 4.03 -13.70 -23.28
C GLN A 1010 3.12 -12.92 -22.32
N PHE A 1011 2.90 -11.62 -22.56
CA PHE A 1011 2.07 -10.77 -21.69
C PHE A 1011 0.60 -10.67 -22.12
N LYS A 1012 0.11 -11.67 -22.86
CA LYS A 1012 -1.26 -11.72 -23.39
C LYS A 1012 -2.27 -12.22 -22.37
#